data_AF-A0A9P1NWC0-F1
#
_entry.id   AF-A0A9P1NWC0-F1
#
_cell.length_a   1.000
_cell.length_b   1.000
_cell.length_c   1.000
_cell.angle_alpha   90.00
_cell.angle_beta   90.00
_cell.angle_gamma   90.00
#
_symmetry.space_group_name_H-M   'P 1'
#
loop_
_entity.id
_entity.type
_entity.pdbx_description
1 polymer ?
#
loop_
_entity_poly.entity_id
_entity_poly.type
_entity_poly.pdbx_seq_one_letter_code
_entity_poly.pdbx_strand_id
1 'polypeptide(L)'
;MNNHDVIQCSSDSWDFAINHRPTTGLNVHPTADDLILYLAQKAIEFQLPPQINRFSDLSTQWHEEIDRTFGSYQQACVRVNQLLLALHQLRAIAHCCHQSPIGKKLPAALYVHISALNRLDPLLRLYEHLARQALNPVPPTTLIKFHTDKPIISYLFYPDFDTDAHPDLATSYQVIVPRGRVNFSNYTNSNNPPILHRKETFVAADYPLYDSFYQLTQMEEKLGLLSKKTRLYSSIGTRQGWLNHLVRCGVAIQDHQVVYLSDQEWETATITPRIERHKAAIIRKSLSRPVRLALEAGLFRENSSFFDYGCGYGGDLKQISDRGYLSAGWDPYYSPETAQIVSEIVNLGYVINVIECQVERREALIRSWELTERVLIVAAQILIDDCDRGIIAYGDGVITNRNTFQKYYQQEELKIYIDQVLNVDSIPIDLGVYLVFRDESEAENFRASRFRSRVSSPRICVQVKRFEEYQELLQPLIEFLCDRGRLPVGSELPQTSEIEAEFGTIKRAFKVIMQATNSQEWEKVADRRRQDLLVYLALSQFGKRPKLSDLSAQVKNDIKGLFGSYKKACALADVMLYSMGNPDIIAECCYHSEIGQKRPNSLWVHISALEKLDPLLRVYEGCAHQTIGRLEGTTLIKFHIKTPKITYLFYPDFDTNPHPVLQTKMAIDLRDLQVSYRSYQGANAPILYAKEAFVTPDYPSYEKFAKLTCQEQDWGLLDDKSAIQTLGGWLKCLEEHCAEIRGHRVYWRSDADPYQVKLMKSARRNRRPKSQSVDDHTGTENQETTPSEE
;
A
#
# COMPACT_ATOMS: atom_id res chain seq x y z
N MET A 1 39.45 -27.35 34.84
CA MET A 1 39.69 -28.80 34.99
C MET A 1 38.82 -29.54 33.98
N ASN A 2 39.37 -30.60 33.42
CA ASN A 2 38.97 -31.28 32.20
C ASN A 2 37.68 -32.12 32.26
N ASN A 3 37.15 -32.32 31.04
CA ASN A 3 36.65 -33.56 30.43
C ASN A 3 35.23 -34.11 30.69
N HIS A 4 34.54 -34.20 29.54
CA HIS A 4 33.64 -35.25 29.04
C HIS A 4 32.35 -35.57 29.81
N ASP A 5 31.21 -35.22 29.19
CA ASP A 5 30.38 -36.26 28.57
C ASP A 5 29.56 -35.70 27.40
N VAL A 6 29.73 -36.36 26.26
CA VAL A 6 28.89 -36.28 25.07
C VAL A 6 27.72 -37.23 25.32
N ILE A 7 26.49 -36.74 25.38
CA ILE A 7 25.30 -37.59 25.36
C ILE A 7 24.64 -37.47 23.99
N GLN A 8 24.68 -38.59 23.28
CA GLN A 8 24.04 -38.87 21.99
C GLN A 8 22.53 -38.62 22.05
N CYS A 9 21.98 -38.05 20.97
CA CYS A 9 20.55 -38.09 20.70
C CYS A 9 20.10 -39.54 20.51
N SER A 10 19.39 -40.08 21.50
CA SER A 10 18.53 -41.25 21.31
C SER A 10 17.16 -40.78 20.83
N SER A 11 16.79 -41.20 19.63
CA SER A 11 15.41 -41.28 19.17
C SER A 11 14.66 -42.26 20.09
N ASP A 12 13.86 -41.73 21.03
CA ASP A 12 12.59 -42.33 21.48
C ASP A 12 11.90 -41.47 22.56
N SER A 13 10.58 -41.43 22.46
CA SER A 13 9.58 -40.86 23.38
C SER A 13 9.37 -39.32 23.39
N TRP A 14 8.51 -38.88 22.46
CA TRP A 14 7.60 -37.75 22.73
C TRP A 14 6.24 -38.32 23.17
N ASP A 15 6.22 -38.91 24.37
CA ASP A 15 4.97 -39.17 25.09
C ASP A 15 4.69 -37.96 26.01
N PHE A 16 3.86 -37.03 25.52
CA PHE A 16 3.08 -36.16 26.39
C PHE A 16 1.70 -35.88 25.78
N ALA A 17 0.79 -36.82 26.07
CA ALA A 17 -0.62 -36.63 26.41
C ALA A 17 -1.37 -35.42 25.83
N ILE A 18 -2.00 -35.61 24.67
CA ILE A 18 -3.31 -35.00 24.41
C ILE A 18 -4.34 -35.82 25.22
N ASN A 19 -4.74 -35.30 26.37
CA ASN A 19 -5.91 -35.81 27.10
C ASN A 19 -7.19 -35.47 26.31
N HIS A 20 -7.49 -36.28 25.30
CA HIS A 20 -8.85 -36.65 24.97
C HIS A 20 -8.91 -38.15 25.19
N ARG A 21 -9.48 -38.57 26.32
CA ARG A 21 -10.02 -39.93 26.44
C ARG A 21 -10.95 -40.12 25.24
N PRO A 22 -10.67 -41.06 24.31
CA PRO A 22 -11.78 -41.68 23.62
C PRO A 22 -12.63 -42.29 24.74
N THR A 23 -13.94 -42.10 24.69
CA THR A 23 -14.87 -42.89 25.49
C THR A 23 -14.41 -44.35 25.44
N THR A 24 -13.89 -44.83 26.57
CA THR A 24 -13.49 -46.22 26.77
C THR A 24 -14.74 -47.05 26.58
N GLY A 25 -14.79 -47.79 25.47
CA GLY A 25 -15.87 -48.71 25.15
C GLY A 25 -16.43 -48.52 23.76
N LEU A 26 -15.64 -48.84 22.73
CA LEU A 26 -16.08 -49.41 21.45
C LEU A 26 -14.81 -49.81 20.69
N ASN A 27 -14.66 -51.10 20.36
CA ASN A 27 -13.71 -51.54 19.34
C ASN A 27 -14.18 -50.93 18.00
N VAL A 28 -13.73 -49.72 17.69
CA VAL A 28 -14.06 -49.06 16.43
C VAL A 28 -13.08 -49.57 15.37
N HIS A 29 -13.58 -50.37 14.43
CA HIS A 29 -12.81 -50.72 13.24
C HIS A 29 -12.44 -49.43 12.49
N PRO A 30 -11.18 -49.27 12.03
CA PRO A 30 -10.77 -48.07 11.33
C PRO A 30 -11.53 -47.93 10.00
N THR A 31 -11.90 -46.71 9.65
CA THR A 31 -12.69 -46.45 8.43
C THR A 31 -11.80 -46.27 7.19
N ALA A 32 -12.41 -46.36 6.02
CA ALA A 32 -11.83 -45.98 4.72
C ALA A 32 -11.09 -44.62 4.77
N ASP A 33 -11.71 -43.65 5.43
CA ASP A 33 -11.22 -42.28 5.55
C ASP A 33 -10.03 -42.18 6.50
N ASP A 34 -10.02 -42.98 7.57
CA ASP A 34 -8.88 -43.07 8.50
C ASP A 34 -7.67 -43.72 7.83
N LEU A 35 -7.88 -44.72 6.97
CA LEU A 35 -6.81 -45.33 6.16
C LEU A 35 -6.18 -44.32 5.19
N ILE A 36 -7.00 -43.58 4.44
CA ILE A 36 -6.53 -42.56 3.49
C ILE A 36 -5.72 -41.50 4.25
N LEU A 37 -6.23 -41.03 5.39
CA LEU A 37 -5.55 -40.03 6.20
C LEU A 37 -4.21 -40.54 6.72
N TYR A 38 -4.15 -41.77 7.23
CA TYR A 38 -2.92 -42.40 7.71
C TYR A 38 -1.85 -42.49 6.60
N LEU A 39 -2.21 -42.99 5.42
CA LEU A 39 -1.31 -43.08 4.28
C LEU A 39 -0.85 -41.71 3.78
N ALA A 40 -1.76 -40.72 3.74
CA ALA A 40 -1.44 -39.36 3.31
C ALA A 40 -0.50 -38.63 4.29
N GLN A 41 -0.70 -38.78 5.61
CA GLN A 41 0.18 -38.17 6.62
C GLN A 41 1.62 -38.67 6.50
N LYS A 42 1.82 -39.97 6.22
CA LYS A 42 3.15 -40.55 6.01
C LYS A 42 3.81 -40.11 4.70
N ALA A 43 3.02 -39.74 3.70
CA ALA A 43 3.51 -39.28 2.40
C ALA A 43 4.05 -37.84 2.42
N ILE A 44 3.67 -37.00 3.39
CA ILE A 44 3.91 -35.54 3.35
C ILE A 44 5.32 -35.13 3.83
N GLU A 45 6.17 -36.06 4.25
CA GLU A 45 7.49 -35.71 4.76
C GLU A 45 8.51 -35.25 3.67
N PHE A 46 8.30 -35.45 2.36
CA PHE A 46 9.24 -34.98 1.31
C PHE A 46 8.60 -34.69 -0.07
N GLN A 47 9.31 -33.91 -0.91
CA GLN A 47 8.89 -33.42 -2.25
C GLN A 47 8.48 -34.51 -3.25
N LEU A 48 7.55 -34.14 -4.14
CA LEU A 48 6.87 -34.99 -5.14
C LEU A 48 7.81 -35.79 -6.07
N PRO A 49 7.45 -37.06 -6.40
CA PRO A 49 6.33 -37.83 -5.86
C PRO A 49 6.68 -38.44 -4.48
N PRO A 50 5.72 -38.46 -3.53
CA PRO A 50 5.97 -38.96 -2.18
C PRO A 50 6.17 -40.49 -2.15
N GLN A 51 7.06 -40.97 -1.28
CA GLN A 51 7.16 -42.40 -0.98
C GLN A 51 6.04 -42.80 0.00
N ILE A 52 4.97 -43.37 -0.53
CA ILE A 52 3.96 -44.04 0.30
C ILE A 52 4.56 -45.38 0.77
N ASN A 53 4.31 -45.79 2.02
CA ASN A 53 4.78 -47.06 2.60
C ASN A 53 4.54 -48.25 1.64
N ARG A 54 5.33 -49.32 1.75
CA ARG A 54 5.02 -50.53 0.96
C ARG A 54 3.82 -51.22 1.59
N PHE A 55 3.01 -51.90 0.78
CA PHE A 55 1.86 -52.67 1.28
C PHE A 55 2.27 -53.64 2.40
N SER A 56 3.46 -54.24 2.30
CA SER A 56 4.06 -55.12 3.32
C SER A 56 4.23 -54.49 4.70
N ASP A 57 4.29 -53.16 4.79
CA ASP A 57 4.62 -52.43 6.00
C ASP A 57 3.35 -52.04 6.78
N LEU A 58 2.17 -52.39 6.27
CA LEU A 58 0.87 -52.16 6.89
C LEU A 58 0.48 -53.37 7.77
N SER A 59 -0.22 -53.11 8.87
CA SER A 59 -0.80 -54.18 9.70
C SER A 59 -1.87 -54.96 8.94
N THR A 60 -2.10 -56.22 9.33
CA THR A 60 -3.13 -57.11 8.73
C THR A 60 -4.52 -56.50 8.72
N GLN A 61 -4.89 -55.71 9.74
CA GLN A 61 -6.15 -54.97 9.77
C GLN A 61 -6.30 -53.96 8.62
N TRP A 62 -5.21 -53.32 8.19
CA TRP A 62 -5.24 -52.38 7.06
C TRP A 62 -5.22 -53.10 5.71
N HIS A 63 -4.62 -54.29 5.63
CA HIS A 63 -4.71 -55.12 4.41
C HIS A 63 -6.17 -55.49 4.11
N GLU A 64 -6.88 -56.00 5.11
CA GLU A 64 -8.31 -56.35 5.00
C GLU A 64 -9.16 -55.13 4.64
N GLU A 65 -8.87 -53.96 5.23
CA GLU A 65 -9.60 -52.72 4.93
C GLU A 65 -9.34 -52.21 3.51
N ILE A 66 -8.10 -52.27 3.04
CA ILE A 66 -7.70 -51.87 1.68
C ILE A 66 -8.47 -52.70 0.65
N ASP A 67 -8.50 -54.02 0.84
CA ASP A 67 -9.16 -54.92 -0.09
C ASP A 67 -10.68 -54.76 -0.03
N ARG A 68 -11.25 -54.57 1.16
CA ARG A 68 -12.69 -54.34 1.35
C ARG A 68 -13.19 -53.04 0.72
N THR A 69 -12.42 -51.96 0.88
CA THR A 69 -12.88 -50.60 0.58
C THR A 69 -12.40 -50.09 -0.78
N PHE A 70 -11.17 -50.42 -1.17
CA PHE A 70 -10.54 -49.93 -2.40
C PHE A 70 -10.26 -51.06 -3.40
N GLY A 71 -10.52 -52.33 -3.04
CA GLY A 71 -10.27 -53.51 -3.89
C GLY A 71 -8.80 -53.83 -4.15
N SER A 72 -7.88 -52.87 -3.99
CA SER A 72 -6.43 -53.06 -4.10
C SER A 72 -5.65 -51.90 -3.50
N TYR A 73 -4.41 -52.16 -3.08
CA TYR A 73 -3.51 -51.12 -2.59
C TYR A 73 -3.22 -50.01 -3.61
N GLN A 74 -3.14 -50.38 -4.90
CA GLN A 74 -2.89 -49.41 -5.96
C GLN A 74 -4.02 -48.38 -6.07
N GLN A 75 -5.28 -48.80 -5.92
CA GLN A 75 -6.42 -47.88 -5.93
C GLN A 75 -6.46 -46.98 -4.69
N ALA A 76 -6.07 -47.50 -3.52
CA ALA A 76 -5.88 -46.69 -2.32
C ALA A 76 -4.81 -45.60 -2.52
N CYS A 77 -3.65 -45.95 -3.11
CA CYS A 77 -2.59 -44.99 -3.44
C CYS A 77 -3.04 -43.92 -4.44
N VAL A 78 -3.84 -44.28 -5.45
CA VAL A 78 -4.44 -43.31 -6.39
C VAL A 78 -5.32 -42.31 -5.63
N ARG A 79 -6.14 -42.78 -4.70
CA ARG A 79 -7.01 -41.92 -3.90
C ARG A 79 -6.21 -40.98 -2.99
N VAL A 80 -5.14 -41.48 -2.36
CA VAL A 80 -4.21 -40.68 -1.55
C VAL A 80 -3.54 -39.59 -2.41
N ASN A 81 -3.04 -39.94 -3.60
CA ASN A 81 -2.42 -38.97 -4.51
C ASN A 81 -3.40 -37.86 -4.95
N GLN A 82 -4.66 -38.21 -5.24
CA GLN A 82 -5.69 -37.21 -5.56
C GLN A 82 -5.91 -36.26 -4.39
N LEU A 83 -5.93 -36.78 -3.15
CA LEU A 83 -6.13 -35.97 -1.96
C LEU A 83 -4.93 -35.03 -1.70
N LEU A 84 -3.70 -35.52 -1.88
CA LEU A 84 -2.48 -34.70 -1.79
C LEU A 84 -2.43 -33.59 -2.86
N LEU A 85 -2.89 -33.87 -4.08
CA LEU A 85 -3.00 -32.84 -5.12
C LEU A 85 -4.06 -31.79 -4.77
N ALA A 86 -5.21 -32.21 -4.22
CA ALA A 86 -6.29 -31.33 -3.81
C ALA A 86 -5.88 -30.43 -2.62
N LEU A 87 -5.00 -30.90 -1.74
CA LEU A 87 -4.49 -30.17 -0.59
C LEU A 87 -3.83 -28.83 -0.95
N HIS A 88 -3.18 -28.75 -2.12
CA HIS A 88 -2.57 -27.53 -2.63
C HIS A 88 -3.55 -26.60 -3.37
N GLN A 89 -4.81 -27.01 -3.51
CA GLN A 89 -5.83 -26.26 -4.22
C GLN A 89 -6.85 -25.67 -3.25
N LEU A 90 -6.76 -24.36 -3.01
CA LEU A 90 -7.68 -23.64 -2.10
C LEU A 90 -9.16 -23.85 -2.49
N ARG A 91 -9.46 -23.99 -3.79
CA ARG A 91 -10.82 -24.26 -4.27
C ARG A 91 -11.36 -25.62 -3.80
N ALA A 92 -10.51 -26.64 -3.69
CA ALA A 92 -10.91 -27.95 -3.19
C ALA A 92 -11.19 -27.89 -1.68
N ILE A 93 -10.33 -27.21 -0.92
CA ILE A 93 -10.57 -26.94 0.51
C ILE A 93 -11.89 -26.19 0.71
N ALA A 94 -12.13 -25.12 -0.05
CA ALA A 94 -13.37 -24.35 0.01
C ALA A 94 -14.60 -25.22 -0.31
N HIS A 95 -14.51 -26.08 -1.32
CA HIS A 95 -15.58 -27.01 -1.68
C HIS A 95 -15.94 -27.95 -0.52
N CYS A 96 -14.95 -28.61 0.08
CA CYS A 96 -15.15 -29.46 1.25
C CYS A 96 -15.73 -28.68 2.44
N CYS A 97 -15.26 -27.45 2.68
CA CYS A 97 -15.81 -26.57 3.72
C CYS A 97 -17.31 -26.29 3.52
N HIS A 98 -17.72 -25.98 2.28
CA HIS A 98 -19.12 -25.72 1.96
C HIS A 98 -20.00 -26.98 2.05
N GLN A 99 -19.44 -28.14 1.73
CA GLN A 99 -20.16 -29.43 1.80
C GLN A 99 -20.17 -30.07 3.19
N SER A 100 -19.33 -29.61 4.13
CA SER A 100 -19.21 -30.20 5.47
C SER A 100 -20.57 -30.45 6.14
N PRO A 101 -20.87 -31.65 6.65
CA PRO A 101 -22.13 -31.91 7.34
C PRO A 101 -22.21 -31.25 8.72
N ILE A 102 -21.07 -30.77 9.25
CA ILE A 102 -20.94 -30.21 10.60
C ILE A 102 -20.15 -28.90 10.57
N GLY A 103 -20.48 -27.99 11.49
CA GLY A 103 -19.83 -26.70 11.66
C GLY A 103 -20.59 -25.52 11.05
N LYS A 104 -20.31 -24.33 11.57
CA LYS A 104 -20.95 -23.07 11.16
C LYS A 104 -20.36 -22.60 9.84
N LYS A 105 -21.17 -22.64 8.80
CA LYS A 105 -20.81 -22.19 7.45
C LYS A 105 -21.08 -20.71 7.28
N LEU A 106 -20.04 -19.96 6.93
CA LEU A 106 -20.09 -18.58 6.47
C LEU A 106 -19.57 -18.49 5.03
N PRO A 107 -19.83 -17.38 4.30
CA PRO A 107 -19.36 -17.24 2.91
C PRO A 107 -17.84 -17.43 2.74
N ALA A 108 -17.05 -16.96 3.72
CA ALA A 108 -15.59 -16.99 3.68
C ALA A 108 -14.95 -17.98 4.66
N ALA A 109 -15.73 -18.77 5.42
CA ALA A 109 -15.16 -19.66 6.42
C ALA A 109 -16.10 -20.79 6.89
N LEU A 110 -15.50 -21.89 7.33
CA LEU A 110 -16.15 -22.94 8.12
C LEU A 110 -15.55 -22.93 9.54
N TYR A 111 -16.40 -22.90 10.57
CA TYR A 111 -15.99 -23.01 11.97
C TYR A 111 -16.48 -24.34 12.54
N VAL A 112 -15.60 -25.08 13.20
CA VAL A 112 -15.89 -26.41 13.74
C VAL A 112 -15.32 -26.51 15.15
N HIS A 113 -16.08 -27.05 16.09
CA HIS A 113 -15.58 -27.37 17.41
C HIS A 113 -14.60 -28.55 17.36
N ILE A 114 -13.56 -28.54 18.21
CA ILE A 114 -12.51 -29.58 18.18
C ILE A 114 -13.06 -31.00 18.32
N SER A 115 -14.16 -31.18 19.07
CA SER A 115 -14.84 -32.48 19.24
C SER A 115 -15.45 -33.05 17.96
N ALA A 116 -15.64 -32.22 16.93
CA ALA A 116 -16.22 -32.60 15.65
C ALA A 116 -15.19 -32.71 14.52
N LEU A 117 -13.90 -32.47 14.79
CA LEU A 117 -12.84 -32.49 13.78
C LEU A 117 -12.73 -33.84 13.04
N ASN A 118 -12.95 -34.95 13.75
CA ASN A 118 -12.92 -36.29 13.17
C ASN A 118 -14.08 -36.60 12.21
N ARG A 119 -15.14 -35.77 12.20
CA ARG A 119 -16.31 -35.90 11.31
C ARG A 119 -16.17 -35.09 10.02
N LEU A 120 -15.08 -34.33 9.86
CA LEU A 120 -14.81 -33.55 8.65
C LEU A 120 -14.27 -34.44 7.53
N ASP A 121 -14.40 -33.95 6.30
CA ASP A 121 -13.79 -34.56 5.11
C ASP A 121 -12.29 -34.84 5.35
N PRO A 122 -11.77 -35.99 4.92
CA PRO A 122 -10.36 -36.36 5.07
C PRO A 122 -9.39 -35.28 4.56
N LEU A 123 -9.75 -34.54 3.52
CA LEU A 123 -8.96 -33.42 3.00
C LEU A 123 -8.84 -32.28 4.03
N LEU A 124 -9.92 -31.92 4.72
CA LEU A 124 -9.91 -30.89 5.76
C LEU A 124 -9.15 -31.35 7.00
N ARG A 125 -9.30 -32.62 7.38
CA ARG A 125 -8.55 -33.25 8.48
C ARG A 125 -7.04 -33.22 8.20
N LEU A 126 -6.65 -33.53 6.96
CA LEU A 126 -5.25 -33.46 6.54
C LEU A 126 -4.72 -32.02 6.49
N TYR A 127 -5.51 -31.10 5.94
CA TYR A 127 -5.17 -29.68 5.87
C TYR A 127 -4.94 -29.06 7.26
N GLU A 128 -5.79 -29.42 8.21
CA GLU A 128 -5.64 -29.03 9.62
C GLU A 128 -4.40 -29.67 10.25
N HIS A 129 -4.16 -30.96 10.02
CA HIS A 129 -2.98 -31.66 10.55
C HIS A 129 -1.68 -30.94 10.18
N LEU A 130 -1.53 -30.51 8.92
CA LEU A 130 -0.35 -29.78 8.47
C LEU A 130 -0.23 -28.39 9.08
N ALA A 131 -1.34 -27.67 9.20
CA ALA A 131 -1.33 -26.39 9.87
C ALA A 131 -0.94 -26.53 11.35
N ARG A 132 -1.38 -27.60 12.01
CA ARG A 132 -1.09 -27.87 13.42
C ARG A 132 0.39 -28.12 13.66
N GLN A 133 1.12 -28.73 12.72
CA GLN A 133 2.56 -28.95 12.84
C GLN A 133 3.37 -27.65 13.01
N ALA A 134 2.86 -26.52 12.51
CA ALA A 134 3.49 -25.21 12.70
C ALA A 134 3.32 -24.64 14.12
N LEU A 135 2.47 -25.25 14.96
CA LEU A 135 2.18 -24.82 16.32
C LEU A 135 2.91 -25.73 17.32
N ASN A 136 4.09 -25.29 17.80
CA ASN A 136 4.84 -26.00 18.83
C ASN A 136 5.24 -25.06 19.98
N PRO A 137 4.67 -25.22 21.20
CA PRO A 137 3.64 -26.21 21.57
C PRO A 137 2.27 -25.90 20.97
N VAL A 138 1.41 -26.92 20.86
CA VAL A 138 0.03 -26.76 20.37
C VAL A 138 -0.78 -25.99 21.41
N PRO A 139 -1.42 -24.86 21.05
CA PRO A 139 -2.19 -24.06 21.99
C PRO A 139 -3.53 -24.71 22.35
N PRO A 140 -4.11 -24.38 23.52
CA PRO A 140 -5.48 -24.75 23.83
C PRO A 140 -6.42 -24.20 22.74
N THR A 141 -7.34 -25.03 22.26
CA THR A 141 -8.21 -24.70 21.12
C THR A 141 -9.62 -25.21 21.40
N THR A 142 -10.62 -24.34 21.17
CA THR A 142 -12.04 -24.70 21.25
C THR A 142 -12.63 -24.85 19.84
N LEU A 143 -12.37 -23.87 18.97
CA LEU A 143 -12.86 -23.86 17.58
C LEU A 143 -11.71 -23.79 16.58
N ILE A 144 -11.85 -24.51 15.48
CA ILE A 144 -11.00 -24.45 14.31
C ILE A 144 -11.76 -23.75 13.19
N LYS A 145 -11.17 -22.69 12.65
CA LYS A 145 -11.71 -21.91 11.53
C LYS A 145 -10.90 -22.18 10.27
N PHE A 146 -11.54 -22.82 9.30
CA PHE A 146 -11.03 -22.98 7.94
C PHE A 146 -11.47 -21.78 7.11
N HIS A 147 -10.52 -21.00 6.58
CA HIS A 147 -10.85 -19.92 5.65
C HIS A 147 -11.01 -20.49 4.23
N THR A 148 -12.04 -20.05 3.51
CA THR A 148 -12.33 -20.53 2.14
C THR A 148 -11.79 -19.60 1.06
N ASP A 149 -11.46 -18.36 1.42
CA ASP A 149 -10.95 -17.29 0.57
C ASP A 149 -9.41 -17.18 0.57
N LYS A 150 -8.75 -17.73 1.60
CA LYS A 150 -7.29 -17.70 1.78
C LYS A 150 -6.78 -18.97 2.45
N PRO A 151 -5.50 -19.36 2.22
CA PRO A 151 -4.95 -20.61 2.74
C PRO A 151 -4.51 -20.47 4.20
N ILE A 152 -5.48 -20.21 5.08
CA ILE A 152 -5.28 -19.96 6.51
C ILE A 152 -6.19 -20.89 7.32
N ILE A 153 -5.66 -21.42 8.43
CA ILE A 153 -6.45 -22.04 9.49
C ILE A 153 -6.26 -21.20 10.76
N SER A 154 -7.35 -20.94 11.48
CA SER A 154 -7.29 -20.27 12.79
C SER A 154 -7.76 -21.18 13.92
N TYR A 155 -7.01 -21.18 15.01
CA TYR A 155 -7.28 -21.91 16.24
C TYR A 155 -7.73 -20.89 17.28
N LEU A 156 -8.98 -21.00 17.71
CA LEU A 156 -9.65 -20.03 18.58
C LEU A 156 -9.95 -20.68 19.93
N PHE A 157 -9.55 -20.04 21.01
CA PHE A 157 -9.75 -20.54 22.36
C PHE A 157 -10.79 -19.72 23.13
N TYR A 158 -11.84 -20.40 23.59
CA TYR A 158 -12.91 -19.86 24.41
C TYR A 158 -12.94 -20.69 25.71
N PRO A 159 -12.36 -20.19 26.81
CA PRO A 159 -12.22 -20.95 28.05
C PRO A 159 -13.58 -21.32 28.66
N ASP A 160 -14.57 -20.43 28.53
CA ASP A 160 -15.91 -20.57 29.09
C ASP A 160 -16.94 -21.04 28.05
N PHE A 161 -16.52 -21.81 27.04
CA PHE A 161 -17.39 -22.21 25.93
C PHE A 161 -18.67 -22.93 26.36
N ASP A 162 -18.59 -23.73 27.42
CA ASP A 162 -19.72 -24.50 27.94
C ASP A 162 -20.56 -23.70 28.95
N THR A 163 -19.88 -22.91 29.78
CA THR A 163 -20.44 -22.23 30.96
C THR A 163 -21.02 -20.85 30.67
N ASP A 164 -20.46 -20.10 29.73
CA ASP A 164 -21.00 -18.80 29.31
C ASP A 164 -21.86 -18.98 28.06
N ALA A 165 -23.04 -18.38 28.03
CA ALA A 165 -23.92 -18.34 26.88
C ALA A 165 -23.22 -17.74 25.64
N HIS A 166 -22.41 -16.70 25.85
CA HIS A 166 -21.75 -15.89 24.83
C HIS A 166 -20.27 -15.67 25.15
N PRO A 167 -19.46 -16.75 25.15
CA PRO A 167 -18.11 -16.74 25.71
C PRO A 167 -17.18 -15.79 24.98
N ASP A 168 -16.33 -15.12 25.76
CA ASP A 168 -15.26 -14.26 25.27
C ASP A 168 -14.13 -15.09 24.63
N LEU A 169 -13.65 -14.64 23.46
CA LEU A 169 -12.44 -15.19 22.86
C LEU A 169 -11.25 -14.82 23.73
N ALA A 170 -10.46 -15.82 24.17
CA ALA A 170 -9.25 -15.59 24.94
C ALA A 170 -8.01 -15.46 24.04
N THR A 171 -7.81 -16.39 23.11
CA THR A 171 -6.65 -16.39 22.21
C THR A 171 -7.00 -16.87 20.80
N SER A 172 -6.25 -16.37 19.81
CA SER A 172 -6.38 -16.77 18.40
C SER A 172 -4.99 -17.00 17.80
N TYR A 173 -4.75 -18.19 17.25
CA TYR A 173 -3.56 -18.51 16.46
C TYR A 173 -3.96 -18.71 15.00
N GLN A 174 -3.35 -17.97 14.08
CA GLN A 174 -3.61 -18.11 12.64
C GLN A 174 -2.37 -18.67 11.94
N VAL A 175 -2.52 -19.83 11.32
CA VAL A 175 -1.46 -20.50 10.58
C VAL A 175 -1.66 -20.25 9.08
N ILE A 176 -0.67 -19.62 8.44
CA ILE A 176 -0.60 -19.46 6.99
C ILE A 176 0.03 -20.73 6.42
N VAL A 177 -0.82 -21.66 5.97
CA VAL A 177 -0.45 -23.07 5.71
C VAL A 177 0.71 -23.22 4.71
N PRO A 178 0.79 -22.49 3.57
CA PRO A 178 1.87 -22.67 2.60
C PRO A 178 3.26 -22.25 3.10
N ARG A 179 3.34 -21.46 4.18
CA ARG A 179 4.59 -20.85 4.67
C ARG A 179 4.92 -21.22 6.11
N GLY A 180 4.02 -21.94 6.80
CA GLY A 180 4.17 -22.29 8.22
C GLY A 180 4.24 -21.09 9.18
N ARG A 181 3.89 -19.88 8.73
CA ARG A 181 3.94 -18.67 9.57
C ARG A 181 2.72 -18.63 10.48
N VAL A 182 2.94 -18.36 11.76
CA VAL A 182 1.91 -18.25 12.79
C VAL A 182 1.75 -16.79 13.20
N ASN A 183 0.53 -16.27 13.20
CA ASN A 183 0.16 -15.01 13.84
C ASN A 183 -0.62 -15.32 15.12
N PHE A 184 -0.38 -14.57 16.18
CA PHE A 184 -1.01 -14.75 17.49
C PHE A 184 -1.75 -13.49 17.93
N SER A 185 -2.89 -13.65 18.58
CA SER A 185 -3.64 -12.57 19.20
C SER A 185 -4.15 -13.02 20.57
N ASN A 186 -3.99 -12.16 21.58
CA ASN A 186 -4.44 -12.38 22.95
C ASN A 186 -5.49 -11.32 23.33
N TYR A 187 -6.64 -11.79 23.80
CA TYR A 187 -7.81 -10.99 24.14
C TYR A 187 -8.18 -11.09 25.63
N THR A 188 -7.42 -11.81 26.47
CA THR A 188 -7.72 -11.99 27.90
C THR A 188 -7.83 -10.66 28.66
N ASN A 189 -7.07 -9.64 28.25
CA ASN A 189 -7.11 -8.29 28.82
C ASN A 189 -7.91 -7.29 27.95
N SER A 190 -8.67 -7.78 26.97
CA SER A 190 -9.49 -6.92 26.12
C SER A 190 -10.73 -6.46 26.89
N ASN A 191 -11.02 -5.16 26.84
CA ASN A 191 -12.27 -4.61 27.38
C ASN A 191 -13.49 -4.92 26.49
N ASN A 192 -13.27 -5.35 25.24
CA ASN A 192 -14.33 -5.69 24.30
C ASN A 192 -13.91 -6.86 23.39
N PRO A 193 -13.75 -8.08 23.95
CA PRO A 193 -13.35 -9.24 23.17
C PRO A 193 -14.44 -9.65 22.16
N PRO A 194 -14.06 -10.32 21.05
CA PRO A 194 -15.00 -11.03 20.21
C PRO A 194 -15.74 -12.12 20.99
N ILE A 195 -17.02 -12.31 20.71
CA ILE A 195 -17.84 -13.34 21.36
C ILE A 195 -18.46 -14.30 20.34
N LEU A 196 -18.90 -15.46 20.81
CA LEU A 196 -19.60 -16.46 19.99
C LEU A 196 -21.10 -16.43 20.21
N HIS A 197 -21.85 -16.55 19.11
CA HIS A 197 -23.29 -16.82 19.11
C HIS A 197 -23.58 -18.10 18.35
N ARG A 198 -24.75 -18.68 18.60
CA ARG A 198 -25.25 -19.89 17.94
C ARG A 198 -24.33 -21.09 18.14
N LYS A 199 -24.04 -21.41 19.40
CA LYS A 199 -23.03 -22.43 19.75
C LYS A 199 -23.39 -23.81 19.20
N GLU A 200 -24.68 -24.11 19.05
CA GLU A 200 -25.20 -25.35 18.48
C GLU A 200 -24.74 -25.58 17.03
N THR A 201 -24.36 -24.53 16.29
CA THR A 201 -23.87 -24.66 14.91
C THR A 201 -22.44 -25.18 14.81
N PHE A 202 -21.63 -25.08 15.88
CA PHE A 202 -20.22 -25.49 15.85
C PHE A 202 -20.00 -26.95 16.27
N VAL A 203 -20.95 -27.51 17.01
CA VAL A 203 -20.87 -28.84 17.64
C VAL A 203 -21.78 -29.85 16.94
N ALA A 204 -21.61 -31.13 17.27
CA ALA A 204 -22.49 -32.19 16.78
C ALA A 204 -23.77 -32.29 17.63
N ALA A 205 -24.81 -32.94 17.09
CA ALA A 205 -26.09 -33.13 17.79
C ALA A 205 -25.98 -33.99 19.07
N ASP A 206 -24.93 -34.82 19.18
CA ASP A 206 -24.62 -35.63 20.36
C ASP A 206 -23.70 -34.91 21.37
N TYR A 207 -23.44 -33.62 21.17
CA TYR A 207 -22.68 -32.82 22.13
C TYR A 207 -23.50 -32.60 23.41
N PRO A 208 -22.94 -32.79 24.63
CA PRO A 208 -23.71 -32.80 25.87
C PRO A 208 -24.59 -31.57 26.14
N LEU A 209 -24.18 -30.39 25.68
CA LEU A 209 -24.90 -29.13 25.86
C LEU A 209 -25.65 -28.65 24.59
N TYR A 210 -25.76 -29.51 23.56
CA TYR A 210 -26.38 -29.14 22.28
C TYR A 210 -27.79 -28.58 22.46
N ASP A 211 -28.65 -29.28 23.22
CA ASP A 211 -30.04 -28.87 23.42
C ASP A 211 -30.15 -27.52 24.14
N SER A 212 -29.29 -27.25 25.13
CA SER A 212 -29.23 -25.95 25.82
C SER A 212 -28.84 -24.83 24.86
N PHE A 213 -27.79 -25.02 24.04
CA PHE A 213 -27.35 -24.03 23.06
C PHE A 213 -28.42 -23.77 22.00
N TYR A 214 -29.08 -24.83 21.54
CA TYR A 214 -30.16 -24.73 20.55
C TYR A 214 -31.37 -23.97 21.12
N GLN A 215 -31.79 -24.27 22.35
CA GLN A 215 -32.89 -23.58 23.02
C GLN A 215 -32.62 -22.09 23.20
N LEU A 216 -31.41 -21.72 23.64
CA LEU A 216 -31.00 -20.32 23.76
C LEU A 216 -31.09 -19.61 22.40
N THR A 217 -30.51 -20.19 21.34
CA THR A 217 -30.57 -19.61 19.99
C THR A 217 -32.01 -19.39 19.52
N GLN A 218 -32.93 -20.33 19.80
CA GLN A 218 -34.34 -20.18 19.46
C GLN A 218 -35.02 -19.03 20.20
N MET A 219 -34.72 -18.85 21.50
CA MET A 219 -35.24 -17.73 22.29
C MET A 219 -34.74 -16.38 21.73
N GLU A 220 -33.46 -16.31 21.38
CA GLU A 220 -32.84 -15.10 20.84
C GLU A 220 -33.34 -14.75 19.43
N GLU A 221 -33.55 -15.75 18.57
CA GLU A 221 -34.16 -15.55 17.25
C GLU A 221 -35.60 -15.07 17.37
N LYS A 222 -36.39 -15.64 18.29
CA LYS A 222 -37.78 -15.24 18.53
C LYS A 222 -37.90 -13.79 19.00
N LEU A 223 -36.94 -13.32 19.79
CA LEU A 223 -36.84 -11.93 20.23
C LEU A 223 -36.17 -11.00 19.20
N GLY A 224 -35.73 -11.54 18.06
CA GLY A 224 -35.10 -10.78 16.99
C GLY A 224 -33.64 -10.36 17.27
N LEU A 225 -33.02 -10.84 18.36
CA LEU A 225 -31.65 -10.50 18.76
C LEU A 225 -30.60 -10.96 17.73
N LEU A 226 -30.91 -12.04 17.00
CA LEU A 226 -30.06 -12.60 15.95
C LEU A 226 -30.59 -12.29 14.53
N SER A 227 -31.44 -11.27 14.36
CA SER A 227 -32.03 -10.92 13.07
C SER A 227 -31.06 -10.18 12.16
N LYS A 228 -30.77 -10.74 10.99
CA LYS A 228 -29.93 -10.12 9.94
C LYS A 228 -30.52 -8.84 9.32
N LYS A 229 -31.80 -8.53 9.58
CA LYS A 229 -32.50 -7.38 8.99
C LYS A 229 -32.26 -6.06 9.74
N THR A 230 -31.66 -6.11 10.94
CA THR A 230 -31.36 -4.90 11.70
C THR A 230 -29.94 -4.43 11.40
N ARG A 231 -29.72 -3.11 11.28
CA ARG A 231 -28.37 -2.50 11.14
C ARG A 231 -27.41 -2.84 12.29
N LEU A 232 -27.92 -3.45 13.36
CA LEU A 232 -27.21 -3.80 14.59
C LEU A 232 -26.59 -5.20 14.55
N TYR A 233 -26.98 -6.04 13.59
CA TYR A 233 -26.47 -7.41 13.47
C TYR A 233 -24.94 -7.47 13.21
N SER A 234 -24.32 -6.41 12.68
CA SER A 234 -22.85 -6.33 12.55
C SER A 234 -22.13 -6.00 13.86
N SER A 235 -22.83 -5.48 14.87
CA SER A 235 -22.27 -5.05 16.16
C SER A 235 -22.33 -6.12 17.25
N ILE A 236 -23.12 -7.18 17.07
CA ILE A 236 -23.30 -8.21 18.12
C ILE A 236 -22.06 -9.08 18.34
N GLY A 237 -21.14 -9.16 17.38
CA GLY A 237 -19.95 -10.03 17.47
C GLY A 237 -18.88 -9.64 18.50
N THR A 238 -19.13 -8.63 19.33
CA THR A 238 -18.23 -8.20 20.41
C THR A 238 -19.01 -8.05 21.71
N ARG A 239 -18.37 -8.33 22.86
CA ARG A 239 -19.02 -8.32 24.18
C ARG A 239 -19.84 -7.06 24.44
N GLN A 240 -19.25 -5.89 24.27
CA GLN A 240 -19.91 -4.61 24.50
C GLN A 240 -21.05 -4.37 23.50
N GLY A 241 -20.84 -4.72 22.24
CA GLY A 241 -21.88 -4.58 21.22
C GLY A 241 -23.10 -5.45 21.51
N TRP A 242 -22.88 -6.65 22.02
CA TRP A 242 -23.92 -7.57 22.47
C TRP A 242 -24.64 -7.08 23.73
N LEU A 243 -23.91 -6.69 24.77
CA LEU A 243 -24.50 -6.14 25.99
C LEU A 243 -25.35 -4.89 25.68
N ASN A 244 -24.86 -3.98 24.84
CA ASN A 244 -25.63 -2.82 24.40
C ASN A 244 -26.89 -3.22 23.63
N HIS A 245 -26.84 -4.31 22.86
CA HIS A 245 -27.99 -4.81 22.12
C HIS A 245 -29.05 -5.41 23.05
N LEU A 246 -28.63 -6.23 24.00
CA LEU A 246 -29.47 -6.80 25.05
C LEU A 246 -30.17 -5.70 25.87
N VAL A 247 -29.40 -4.70 26.34
CA VAL A 247 -29.93 -3.53 27.05
C VAL A 247 -30.97 -2.80 26.22
N ARG A 248 -30.73 -2.52 24.93
CA ARG A 248 -31.73 -1.87 24.06
C ARG A 248 -33.01 -2.68 23.86
N CYS A 249 -32.92 -3.99 23.96
CA CYS A 249 -34.05 -4.91 23.82
C CYS A 249 -34.74 -5.21 25.15
N GLY A 250 -34.20 -4.72 26.27
CA GLY A 250 -34.80 -4.83 27.61
C GLY A 250 -34.64 -6.19 28.21
N VAL A 251 -33.60 -6.89 27.79
CA VAL A 251 -33.35 -8.27 28.14
C VAL A 251 -31.90 -8.46 28.58
N ALA A 252 -31.66 -9.50 29.37
CA ALA A 252 -30.36 -10.00 29.73
C ALA A 252 -30.32 -11.51 29.54
N ILE A 253 -29.12 -12.11 29.62
CA ILE A 253 -28.94 -13.55 29.55
C ILE A 253 -28.42 -14.04 30.90
N GLN A 254 -29.12 -14.99 31.51
CA GLN A 254 -28.74 -15.65 32.74
C GLN A 254 -28.89 -17.16 32.53
N ASP A 255 -27.84 -17.93 32.81
CA ASP A 255 -27.83 -19.41 32.68
C ASP A 255 -28.39 -19.93 31.34
N HIS A 256 -27.96 -19.30 30.24
CA HIS A 256 -28.40 -19.61 28.86
C HIS A 256 -29.91 -19.47 28.66
N GLN A 257 -30.56 -18.60 29.44
CA GLN A 257 -31.94 -18.17 29.26
C GLN A 257 -32.03 -16.65 29.12
N VAL A 258 -32.97 -16.18 28.31
CA VAL A 258 -33.25 -14.74 28.16
C VAL A 258 -34.25 -14.29 29.22
N VAL A 259 -33.89 -13.28 30.00
CA VAL A 259 -34.70 -12.65 31.07
C VAL A 259 -34.95 -11.18 30.75
N TYR A 260 -36.06 -10.59 31.20
CA TYR A 260 -36.35 -9.15 31.01
C TYR A 260 -35.74 -8.32 32.15
N LEU A 261 -35.16 -7.16 31.82
CA LEU A 261 -34.59 -6.21 32.78
C LEU A 261 -35.70 -5.44 33.52
N SER A 262 -35.50 -5.14 34.81
CA SER A 262 -36.44 -4.31 35.58
C SER A 262 -36.30 -2.81 35.27
N ASP A 263 -37.35 -2.02 35.50
CA ASP A 263 -37.38 -0.57 35.17
C ASP A 263 -36.25 0.25 35.82
N GLN A 264 -35.73 -0.18 36.99
CA GLN A 264 -34.59 0.46 37.67
C GLN A 264 -33.22 0.10 37.06
N GLU A 265 -33.09 -1.08 36.45
CA GLU A 265 -31.86 -1.54 35.80
C GLU A 265 -31.70 -0.96 34.39
N TRP A 266 -32.83 -0.67 33.73
CA TRP A 266 -32.91 -0.02 32.42
C TRP A 266 -32.34 1.42 32.43
N GLU A 267 -32.62 2.21 33.47
CA GLU A 267 -32.10 3.58 33.59
C GLU A 267 -30.58 3.62 33.88
N THR A 268 -30.06 2.62 34.59
CA THR A 268 -28.63 2.55 34.97
C THR A 268 -27.72 2.10 33.82
N ALA A 269 -28.27 1.40 32.81
CA ALA A 269 -27.52 0.80 31.71
C ALA A 269 -27.33 1.70 30.46
N THR A 270 -27.90 2.91 30.46
CA THR A 270 -27.84 3.83 29.31
C THR A 270 -26.55 4.67 29.30
N ILE A 271 -25.39 4.04 29.11
CA ILE A 271 -24.17 4.76 28.74
C ILE A 271 -23.76 4.31 27.33
N THR A 272 -24.33 4.97 26.31
CA THR A 272 -23.61 5.08 25.04
C THR A 272 -22.24 5.67 25.32
N PRO A 273 -21.12 5.06 24.90
CA PRO A 273 -19.82 5.70 25.01
C PRO A 273 -19.90 7.04 24.27
N ARG A 274 -19.75 8.14 25.01
CA ARG A 274 -19.79 9.50 24.44
C ARG A 274 -18.56 9.65 23.56
N ILE A 275 -18.73 9.56 22.23
CA ILE A 275 -17.65 9.74 21.27
C ILE A 275 -17.27 11.22 21.25
N GLU A 276 -16.04 11.53 21.65
CA GLU A 276 -15.54 12.90 21.76
C GLU A 276 -14.84 13.31 20.46
N ARG A 277 -15.59 13.39 19.36
CA ARG A 277 -15.06 13.67 18.01
C ARG A 277 -14.11 14.88 17.96
N HIS A 278 -14.40 15.92 18.75
CA HIS A 278 -13.60 17.14 18.86
C HIS A 278 -12.13 16.88 19.30
N LYS A 279 -11.83 15.76 19.97
CA LYS A 279 -10.47 15.36 20.38
C LYS A 279 -9.63 14.79 19.25
N ALA A 280 -10.21 14.53 18.07
CA ALA A 280 -9.47 14.09 16.89
C ALA A 280 -8.75 15.25 16.16
N ALA A 281 -9.16 16.50 16.40
CA ALA A 281 -8.52 17.68 15.82
C ALA A 281 -7.12 17.89 16.41
N ILE A 282 -6.13 18.11 15.53
CA ILE A 282 -4.72 18.28 15.91
C ILE A 282 -4.32 19.75 15.72
N ILE A 283 -3.65 20.32 16.73
CA ILE A 283 -3.01 21.63 16.60
C ILE A 283 -1.75 21.47 15.75
N ARG A 284 -1.74 22.05 14.56
CA ARG A 284 -0.60 22.03 13.63
C ARG A 284 -0.08 23.43 13.34
N LYS A 285 1.24 23.54 13.15
CA LYS A 285 1.92 24.80 12.78
C LYS A 285 2.08 24.97 11.26
N SER A 286 1.87 23.91 10.48
CA SER A 286 2.00 23.88 9.03
C SER A 286 0.68 23.52 8.34
N LEU A 287 0.58 23.80 7.04
CA LEU A 287 -0.57 23.40 6.22
C LEU A 287 -0.79 21.88 6.26
N SER A 288 -2.06 21.50 6.32
CA SER A 288 -2.49 20.11 6.13
C SER A 288 -2.03 19.57 4.79
N ARG A 289 -1.85 18.25 4.75
CA ARG A 289 -1.50 17.53 3.54
C ARG A 289 -2.46 17.83 2.37
N PRO A 290 -3.81 17.73 2.50
CA PRO A 290 -4.71 18.04 1.39
C PRO A 290 -4.57 19.47 0.86
N VAL A 291 -4.47 20.46 1.75
CA VAL A 291 -4.37 21.87 1.34
C VAL A 291 -3.00 22.18 0.71
N ARG A 292 -1.92 21.59 1.24
CA ARG A 292 -0.57 21.72 0.66
C ARG A 292 -0.52 21.15 -0.75
N LEU A 293 -1.05 19.94 -0.96
CA LEU A 293 -1.10 19.30 -2.27
C LEU A 293 -1.91 20.12 -3.27
N ALA A 294 -3.04 20.68 -2.86
CA ALA A 294 -3.85 21.56 -3.71
C ALA A 294 -3.09 22.85 -4.11
N LEU A 295 -2.28 23.40 -3.21
CA LEU A 295 -1.45 24.57 -3.48
C LEU A 295 -0.28 24.26 -4.40
N GLU A 296 0.44 23.15 -4.18
CA GLU A 296 1.50 22.65 -5.06
C GLU A 296 0.98 22.30 -6.46
N ALA A 297 -0.27 21.85 -6.54
CA ALA A 297 -0.98 21.58 -7.78
C ALA A 297 -1.41 22.84 -8.55
N GLY A 298 -1.15 24.04 -8.03
CA GLY A 298 -1.48 25.31 -8.68
C GLY A 298 -2.98 25.59 -8.74
N LEU A 299 -3.78 25.01 -7.84
CA LEU A 299 -5.22 25.26 -7.82
C LEU A 299 -5.55 26.65 -7.28
N PHE A 300 -4.72 27.24 -6.42
CA PHE A 300 -4.99 28.58 -5.91
C PHE A 300 -4.57 29.64 -6.95
N ARG A 301 -5.55 30.42 -7.44
CA ARG A 301 -5.35 31.61 -8.29
C ARG A 301 -5.33 32.86 -7.43
N GLU A 302 -4.75 33.96 -7.92
CA GLU A 302 -4.82 35.26 -7.22
C GLU A 302 -6.27 35.59 -6.82
N ASN A 303 -6.48 35.98 -5.56
CA ASN A 303 -7.78 36.28 -4.95
C ASN A 303 -8.78 35.10 -4.84
N SER A 304 -8.35 33.85 -4.98
CA SER A 304 -9.25 32.69 -4.76
C SER A 304 -9.83 32.69 -3.35
N SER A 305 -11.12 32.34 -3.22
CA SER A 305 -11.78 32.09 -1.94
C SER A 305 -11.61 30.63 -1.50
N PHE A 306 -11.34 30.44 -0.20
CA PHE A 306 -11.06 29.16 0.43
C PHE A 306 -11.97 28.93 1.65
N PHE A 307 -12.63 27.79 1.71
CA PHE A 307 -13.45 27.40 2.86
C PHE A 307 -13.01 26.06 3.46
N ASP A 308 -12.76 26.01 4.76
CA ASP A 308 -12.39 24.77 5.47
C ASP A 308 -13.58 24.21 6.28
N TYR A 309 -14.17 23.12 5.80
CA TYR A 309 -15.30 22.44 6.43
C TYR A 309 -14.78 21.42 7.45
N GLY A 310 -14.94 21.72 8.73
CA GLY A 310 -14.32 21.00 9.85
C GLY A 310 -12.91 21.52 10.18
N CYS A 311 -12.75 22.85 10.28
CA CYS A 311 -11.46 23.50 10.41
C CYS A 311 -10.72 23.21 11.74
N GLY A 312 -11.38 22.63 12.74
CA GLY A 312 -10.83 22.40 14.07
C GLY A 312 -10.27 23.70 14.67
N TYR A 313 -8.97 23.70 14.99
CA TYR A 313 -8.27 24.87 15.53
C TYR A 313 -7.91 25.96 14.48
N GLY A 314 -8.29 25.79 13.20
CA GLY A 314 -8.09 26.82 12.17
C GLY A 314 -6.67 26.96 11.64
N GLY A 315 -5.82 25.93 11.78
CA GLY A 315 -4.41 25.98 11.36
C GLY A 315 -4.21 26.22 9.86
N ASP A 316 -5.05 25.64 9.01
CA ASP A 316 -4.98 25.83 7.56
C ASP A 316 -5.47 27.23 7.16
N LEU A 317 -6.54 27.72 7.83
CA LEU A 317 -7.09 29.05 7.61
C LEU A 317 -6.02 30.13 7.78
N LYS A 318 -5.31 30.10 8.90
CA LYS A 318 -4.25 31.07 9.21
C LYS A 318 -3.16 31.09 8.15
N GLN A 319 -2.66 29.91 7.78
CA GLN A 319 -1.58 29.77 6.80
C GLN A 319 -1.98 30.18 5.38
N ILE A 320 -3.24 29.97 5.00
CA ILE A 320 -3.78 30.41 3.71
C ILE A 320 -4.05 31.92 3.70
N SER A 321 -4.55 32.49 4.80
CA SER A 321 -4.68 33.95 4.97
C SER A 321 -3.33 34.65 4.89
N ASP A 322 -2.30 34.10 5.57
CA ASP A 322 -0.94 34.64 5.58
C ASP A 322 -0.32 34.70 4.17
N ARG A 323 -0.84 33.90 3.22
CA ARG A 323 -0.44 33.90 1.80
C ARG A 323 -1.29 34.82 0.91
N GLY A 324 -2.23 35.57 1.49
CA GLY A 324 -3.03 36.58 0.79
C GLY A 324 -4.36 36.08 0.19
N TYR A 325 -4.81 34.87 0.53
CA TYR A 325 -6.09 34.34 0.04
C TYR A 325 -7.24 34.64 1.01
N LEU A 326 -8.45 34.79 0.47
CA LEU A 326 -9.66 34.94 1.28
C LEU A 326 -10.02 33.58 1.87
N SER A 327 -9.96 33.43 3.20
CA SER A 327 -10.27 32.16 3.87
C SER A 327 -11.31 32.30 4.97
N ALA A 328 -12.19 31.30 5.07
CA ALA A 328 -13.14 31.13 6.15
C ALA A 328 -13.25 29.64 6.51
N GLY A 329 -13.75 29.31 7.70
CA GLY A 329 -13.95 27.92 8.06
C GLY A 329 -14.97 27.74 9.16
N TRP A 330 -15.53 26.53 9.19
CA TRP A 330 -16.57 26.15 10.13
C TRP A 330 -16.18 24.84 10.80
N ASP A 331 -16.49 24.70 12.08
CA ASP A 331 -16.32 23.46 12.82
C ASP A 331 -17.47 23.30 13.82
N PRO A 332 -18.12 22.13 13.90
CA PRO A 332 -19.29 21.94 14.77
C PRO A 332 -18.99 22.16 16.27
N TYR A 333 -17.73 22.09 16.68
CA TYR A 333 -17.31 22.28 18.07
C TYR A 333 -16.48 23.55 18.27
N TYR A 334 -15.42 23.74 17.46
CA TYR A 334 -14.46 24.83 17.66
C TYR A 334 -14.90 26.17 17.05
N SER A 335 -15.79 26.16 16.06
CA SER A 335 -16.27 27.36 15.38
C SER A 335 -17.70 27.18 14.85
N PRO A 336 -18.68 26.92 15.74
CA PRO A 336 -20.05 26.59 15.33
C PRO A 336 -20.84 27.80 14.83
N GLU A 337 -20.46 29.00 15.26
CA GLU A 337 -21.15 30.27 14.93
C GLU A 337 -20.70 30.87 13.59
N THR A 338 -19.62 30.36 12.98
CA THR A 338 -19.16 30.86 11.68
C THR A 338 -20.16 30.46 10.59
N ALA A 339 -20.59 31.41 9.77
CA ALA A 339 -21.43 31.10 8.61
C ALA A 339 -20.70 30.17 7.63
N GLN A 340 -21.43 29.16 7.14
CA GLN A 340 -20.98 28.34 6.02
C GLN A 340 -21.15 29.16 4.74
N ILE A 341 -20.03 29.57 4.14
CA ILE A 341 -20.02 30.41 2.94
C ILE A 341 -19.64 29.59 1.72
N VAL A 342 -20.19 29.98 0.57
CA VAL A 342 -19.78 29.44 -0.72
C VAL A 342 -18.38 29.96 -1.04
N SER A 343 -17.52 29.10 -1.60
CA SER A 343 -16.14 29.45 -1.96
C SER A 343 -15.66 28.66 -3.18
N GLU A 344 -14.68 29.22 -3.89
CA GLU A 344 -14.05 28.57 -5.06
C GLU A 344 -13.45 27.22 -4.68
N ILE A 345 -12.74 27.17 -3.56
CA ILE A 345 -12.07 25.96 -3.07
C ILE A 345 -12.61 25.61 -1.69
N VAL A 346 -13.17 24.41 -1.55
CA VAL A 346 -13.63 23.88 -0.25
C VAL A 346 -12.76 22.70 0.16
N ASN A 347 -12.32 22.67 1.40
CA ASN A 347 -11.60 21.55 1.99
C ASN A 347 -12.49 20.78 2.97
N LEU A 348 -12.62 19.46 2.76
CA LEU A 348 -13.19 18.50 3.70
C LEU A 348 -12.07 17.56 4.17
N GLY A 349 -11.15 18.13 4.94
CA GLY A 349 -9.90 17.48 5.33
C GLY A 349 -10.06 16.56 6.55
N TYR A 350 -10.02 15.24 6.35
CA TYR A 350 -10.06 14.21 7.40
C TYR A 350 -11.36 14.12 8.23
N VAL A 351 -12.40 14.89 7.87
CA VAL A 351 -13.68 14.95 8.60
C VAL A 351 -14.50 13.67 8.45
N ILE A 352 -14.60 13.11 7.24
CA ILE A 352 -15.42 11.92 6.98
C ILE A 352 -14.92 10.66 7.71
N ASN A 353 -13.69 10.69 8.24
CA ASN A 353 -13.17 9.59 9.04
C ASN A 353 -13.65 9.62 10.49
N VAL A 354 -13.99 10.80 11.01
CA VAL A 354 -14.29 10.99 12.44
C VAL A 354 -15.79 10.99 12.75
N ILE A 355 -16.63 10.93 11.71
CA ILE A 355 -18.08 10.82 11.82
C ILE A 355 -18.49 9.34 11.80
N GLU A 356 -18.98 8.83 12.94
CA GLU A 356 -19.45 7.44 13.09
C GLU A 356 -20.79 7.18 12.40
N CYS A 357 -21.66 8.18 12.33
CA CYS A 357 -22.97 8.05 11.71
C CYS A 357 -22.83 8.17 10.18
N GLN A 358 -23.09 7.07 9.46
CA GLN A 358 -22.96 7.05 7.99
C GLN A 358 -23.89 8.07 7.30
N VAL A 359 -25.07 8.33 7.84
CA VAL A 359 -26.02 9.32 7.28
C VAL A 359 -25.45 10.73 7.42
N GLU A 360 -24.98 11.10 8.61
CA GLU A 360 -24.34 12.39 8.87
C GLU A 360 -23.07 12.56 8.04
N ARG A 361 -22.28 11.49 7.88
CA ARG A 361 -21.06 11.49 7.07
C ARG A 361 -21.36 11.77 5.59
N ARG A 362 -22.45 11.20 5.08
CA ARG A 362 -22.95 11.47 3.72
C ARG A 362 -23.42 12.91 3.60
N GLU A 363 -24.18 13.42 4.56
CA GLU A 363 -24.67 14.79 4.58
C GLU A 363 -23.53 15.81 4.64
N ALA A 364 -22.49 15.56 5.44
CA ALA A 364 -21.31 16.42 5.51
C ALA A 364 -20.61 16.54 4.14
N LEU A 365 -20.47 15.43 3.42
CA LEU A 365 -19.88 15.43 2.07
C LEU A 365 -20.75 16.19 1.06
N ILE A 366 -22.07 16.03 1.12
CA ILE A 366 -23.02 16.74 0.25
C ILE A 366 -22.97 18.26 0.55
N ARG A 367 -23.01 18.65 1.83
CA ARG A 367 -22.96 20.07 2.22
C ARG A 367 -21.64 20.74 1.81
N SER A 368 -20.51 20.07 2.02
CA SER A 368 -19.22 20.61 1.55
C SER A 368 -19.20 20.80 0.03
N TRP A 369 -19.85 19.90 -0.71
CA TRP A 369 -19.99 20.03 -2.16
C TRP A 369 -20.88 21.22 -2.54
N GLU A 370 -22.01 21.41 -1.88
CA GLU A 370 -22.92 22.56 -2.11
C GLU A 370 -22.23 23.92 -1.93
N LEU A 371 -21.28 24.01 -1.00
CA LEU A 371 -20.48 25.23 -0.78
C LEU A 371 -19.35 25.43 -1.81
N THR A 372 -19.12 24.46 -2.68
CA THR A 372 -18.01 24.47 -3.64
C THR A 372 -18.43 25.08 -4.98
N GLU A 373 -17.78 26.17 -5.39
CA GLU A 373 -17.94 26.76 -6.73
C GLU A 373 -17.03 26.11 -7.78
N ARG A 374 -15.81 25.71 -7.41
CA ARG A 374 -14.82 25.21 -8.38
C ARG A 374 -14.26 23.84 -8.02
N VAL A 375 -13.59 23.70 -6.87
CA VAL A 375 -12.90 22.46 -6.47
C VAL A 375 -13.16 22.08 -5.02
N LEU A 376 -13.62 20.84 -4.79
CA LEU A 376 -13.74 20.25 -3.46
C LEU A 376 -12.56 19.31 -3.22
N ILE A 377 -11.85 19.51 -2.12
CA ILE A 377 -10.77 18.66 -1.65
C ILE A 377 -11.34 17.72 -0.58
N VAL A 378 -11.28 16.41 -0.82
CA VAL A 378 -11.75 15.39 0.13
C VAL A 378 -10.56 14.57 0.59
N ALA A 379 -10.30 14.53 1.89
CA ALA A 379 -9.22 13.72 2.44
C ALA A 379 -9.70 12.76 3.54
N ALA A 380 -9.20 11.54 3.51
CA ALA A 380 -9.51 10.49 4.46
C ALA A 380 -8.26 9.69 4.87
N GLN A 381 -8.31 9.04 6.03
CA GLN A 381 -7.22 8.16 6.47
C GLN A 381 -7.36 6.81 5.76
N ILE A 382 -6.29 6.36 5.10
CA ILE A 382 -6.25 5.04 4.46
C ILE A 382 -5.70 4.00 5.44
N LEU A 383 -6.28 2.79 5.42
CA LEU A 383 -5.78 1.66 6.18
C LEU A 383 -4.37 1.29 5.67
N ILE A 384 -3.37 1.48 6.52
CA ILE A 384 -2.03 0.95 6.32
C ILE A 384 -1.94 -0.26 7.24
N ASP A 385 -1.57 -1.44 6.72
CA ASP A 385 -1.41 -2.68 7.48
C ASP A 385 -0.30 -2.56 8.54
N ASP A 386 -0.55 -1.80 9.61
CA ASP A 386 0.18 -1.81 10.87
C ASP A 386 -0.74 -2.47 11.90
N CYS A 387 -0.80 -3.80 11.83
CA CYS A 387 -1.46 -4.64 12.83
C CYS A 387 -0.65 -4.61 14.14
N ASP A 388 -0.73 -3.53 14.93
CA ASP A 388 -0.08 -3.45 16.26
C ASP A 388 -0.74 -2.49 17.27
N ARG A 389 -2.01 -2.12 17.09
CA ARG A 389 -2.70 -1.30 18.10
C ARG A 389 -3.99 -2.00 18.54
N GLY A 390 -4.10 -2.21 19.85
CA GLY A 390 -5.29 -2.75 20.53
C GLY A 390 -6.48 -1.81 20.34
N ILE A 391 -7.11 -1.92 19.19
CA ILE A 391 -8.13 -1.01 18.70
C ILE A 391 -9.50 -1.68 18.82
N ILE A 392 -10.47 -0.97 19.41
CA ILE A 392 -11.84 -1.45 19.59
C ILE A 392 -12.64 -1.12 18.32
N ALA A 393 -13.18 -2.12 17.63
CA ALA A 393 -14.05 -1.89 16.46
C ALA A 393 -15.39 -1.26 16.90
N TYR A 394 -15.86 -0.25 16.16
CA TYR A 394 -17.14 0.43 16.39
C TYR A 394 -17.76 0.82 15.05
N GLY A 395 -18.98 0.36 14.74
CA GLY A 395 -19.59 0.60 13.44
C GLY A 395 -18.75 0.07 12.28
N ASP A 396 -18.38 0.94 11.34
CA ASP A 396 -17.48 0.64 10.20
C ASP A 396 -16.07 1.22 10.38
N GLY A 397 -15.72 1.60 11.61
CA GLY A 397 -14.42 2.16 11.98
C GLY A 397 -13.99 1.65 13.35
N VAL A 398 -13.19 2.45 14.02
CA VAL A 398 -12.57 2.08 15.28
C VAL A 398 -12.65 3.20 16.32
N ILE A 399 -12.78 2.82 17.60
CA ILE A 399 -12.62 3.75 18.71
C ILE A 399 -11.17 3.72 19.18
N THR A 400 -10.53 4.89 19.20
CA THR A 400 -9.17 5.05 19.73
C THR A 400 -9.19 5.13 21.25
N ASN A 401 -8.02 4.98 21.89
CA ASN A 401 -7.85 5.16 23.35
C ASN A 401 -8.24 6.56 23.86
N ARG A 402 -8.51 7.53 22.97
CA ARG A 402 -8.99 8.88 23.30
C ARG A 402 -10.51 9.02 23.18
N ASN A 403 -11.26 7.91 23.08
CA ASN A 403 -12.71 7.90 22.83
C ASN A 403 -13.14 8.65 21.56
N THR A 404 -12.27 8.69 20.54
CA THR A 404 -12.60 9.23 19.21
C THR A 404 -12.90 8.09 18.24
N PHE A 405 -13.89 8.29 17.36
CA PHE A 405 -14.14 7.39 16.24
C PHE A 405 -13.18 7.70 15.09
N GLN A 406 -12.68 6.66 14.44
CA GLN A 406 -11.82 6.76 13.26
C GLN A 406 -12.17 5.64 12.27
N LYS A 407 -12.66 5.99 11.08
CA LYS A 407 -12.75 5.07 9.96
C LYS A 407 -11.47 5.14 9.13
N TYR A 408 -10.88 3.99 8.87
CA TYR A 408 -9.81 3.81 7.89
C TYR A 408 -10.43 3.27 6.61
N TYR A 409 -10.22 3.97 5.51
CA TYR A 409 -10.72 3.58 4.19
C TYR A 409 -9.67 2.76 3.44
N GLN A 410 -10.10 1.90 2.53
CA GLN A 410 -9.26 1.53 1.40
C GLN A 410 -9.29 2.67 0.36
N GLN A 411 -8.25 2.79 -0.46
CA GLN A 411 -8.15 3.88 -1.43
C GLN A 411 -9.31 3.82 -2.45
N GLU A 412 -9.61 2.61 -2.94
CA GLU A 412 -10.70 2.35 -3.87
C GLU A 412 -12.07 2.55 -3.20
N GLU A 413 -12.22 2.12 -1.94
CA GLU A 413 -13.44 2.33 -1.15
C GLU A 413 -13.75 3.82 -1.01
N LEU A 414 -12.74 4.64 -0.72
CA LEU A 414 -12.90 6.08 -0.59
C LEU A 414 -13.30 6.73 -1.92
N LYS A 415 -12.66 6.36 -3.03
CA LYS A 415 -13.04 6.86 -4.36
C LYS A 415 -14.49 6.52 -4.68
N ILE A 416 -14.87 5.25 -4.55
CA ILE A 416 -16.22 4.76 -4.84
C ILE A 416 -17.24 5.50 -3.97
N TYR A 417 -16.94 5.71 -2.69
CA TYR A 417 -17.81 6.45 -1.78
C TYR A 417 -18.03 7.89 -2.25
N ILE A 418 -16.96 8.62 -2.60
CA ILE A 418 -17.06 10.00 -3.09
C ILE A 418 -17.85 10.06 -4.39
N ASP A 419 -17.50 9.21 -5.36
CA ASP A 419 -18.13 9.17 -6.68
C ASP A 419 -19.62 8.85 -6.59
N GLN A 420 -20.01 7.89 -5.75
CA GLN A 420 -21.42 7.50 -5.58
C GLN A 420 -22.26 8.56 -4.86
N VAL A 421 -21.67 9.25 -3.87
CA VAL A 421 -22.40 10.27 -3.10
C VAL A 421 -22.58 11.55 -3.92
N LEU A 422 -21.54 11.98 -4.62
CA LEU A 422 -21.54 13.23 -5.39
C LEU A 422 -22.01 13.05 -6.85
N ASN A 423 -22.00 11.81 -7.35
CA ASN A 423 -22.27 11.48 -8.76
C ASN A 423 -21.33 12.23 -9.74
N VAL A 424 -20.08 12.44 -9.33
CA VAL A 424 -19.01 13.12 -10.08
C VAL A 424 -17.74 12.30 -9.93
N ASP A 425 -16.96 12.14 -11.00
CA ASP A 425 -15.69 11.41 -10.97
C ASP A 425 -14.62 12.18 -10.18
N SER A 426 -14.19 11.62 -9.05
CA SER A 426 -13.13 12.17 -8.22
C SER A 426 -11.73 11.82 -8.74
N ILE A 427 -10.81 12.79 -8.72
CA ILE A 427 -9.43 12.67 -9.19
C ILE A 427 -8.50 12.45 -7.99
N PRO A 428 -7.77 11.31 -7.89
CA PRO A 428 -6.78 11.13 -6.84
C PRO A 428 -5.57 12.04 -7.09
N ILE A 429 -5.24 12.88 -6.11
CA ILE A 429 -3.98 13.65 -6.14
C ILE A 429 -2.85 12.88 -5.45
N ASP A 430 -3.17 12.18 -4.37
CA ASP A 430 -2.28 11.41 -3.51
C ASP A 430 -3.09 10.38 -2.69
N LEU A 431 -2.44 9.49 -1.94
CA LEU A 431 -3.10 8.45 -1.14
C LEU A 431 -4.07 9.07 -0.12
N GLY A 432 -5.35 8.71 -0.19
CA GLY A 432 -6.40 9.23 0.68
C GLY A 432 -6.81 10.66 0.41
N VAL A 433 -6.37 11.27 -0.69
CA VAL A 433 -6.70 12.66 -1.05
C VAL A 433 -7.24 12.73 -2.48
N TYR A 434 -8.47 13.24 -2.60
CA TYR A 434 -9.20 13.36 -3.86
C TYR A 434 -9.61 14.81 -4.13
N LEU A 435 -9.65 15.17 -5.40
CA LEU A 435 -10.16 16.44 -5.90
C LEU A 435 -11.43 16.18 -6.72
N VAL A 436 -12.47 16.97 -6.49
CA VAL A 436 -13.73 16.92 -7.24
C VAL A 436 -13.97 18.28 -7.87
N PHE A 437 -14.04 18.33 -9.19
CA PHE A 437 -14.19 19.56 -9.96
C PHE A 437 -15.66 19.77 -10.34
N ARG A 438 -16.12 21.02 -10.27
CA ARG A 438 -17.46 21.41 -10.73
C ARG A 438 -17.57 21.42 -12.25
N ASP A 439 -16.53 21.86 -12.94
CA ASP A 439 -16.43 21.85 -14.39
C ASP A 439 -15.57 20.68 -14.87
N GLU A 440 -16.13 19.86 -15.76
CA GLU A 440 -15.45 18.75 -16.42
C GLU A 440 -14.25 19.24 -17.27
N SER A 441 -14.34 20.43 -17.86
CA SER A 441 -13.26 20.99 -18.67
C SER A 441 -12.03 21.38 -17.84
N GLU A 442 -12.26 21.91 -16.63
CA GLU A 442 -11.18 22.17 -15.67
C GLU A 442 -10.58 20.87 -15.14
N ALA A 443 -11.42 19.85 -14.90
CA ALA A 443 -10.97 18.51 -14.51
C ALA A 443 -10.02 17.90 -15.56
N GLU A 444 -10.37 17.98 -16.84
CA GLU A 444 -9.54 17.46 -17.93
C GLU A 444 -8.27 18.27 -18.14
N ASN A 445 -8.33 19.60 -18.01
CA ASN A 445 -7.13 20.44 -18.03
C ASN A 445 -6.16 20.06 -16.91
N PHE A 446 -6.70 19.80 -15.72
CA PHE A 446 -5.92 19.34 -14.57
C PHE A 446 -5.32 17.96 -14.82
N ARG A 447 -6.07 17.00 -15.37
CA ARG A 447 -5.52 15.68 -15.75
C ARG A 447 -4.40 15.81 -16.78
N ALA A 448 -4.59 16.63 -17.81
CA ALA A 448 -3.62 16.82 -18.89
C ALA A 448 -2.32 17.50 -18.41
N SER A 449 -2.41 18.48 -17.50
CA SER A 449 -1.23 19.20 -17.00
C SER A 449 -0.28 18.29 -16.21
N ARG A 450 -0.78 17.25 -15.53
CA ARG A 450 0.02 16.30 -14.75
C ARG A 450 0.98 15.45 -15.58
N PHE A 451 0.73 15.33 -16.89
CA PHE A 451 1.56 14.55 -17.79
C PHE A 451 2.44 15.42 -18.70
N ARG A 452 2.53 16.74 -18.46
CA ARG A 452 3.43 17.59 -19.24
C ARG A 452 4.87 17.47 -18.74
N SER A 453 5.82 17.21 -19.64
CA SER A 453 7.25 17.30 -19.32
C SER A 453 7.71 18.76 -19.24
N ARG A 454 8.68 19.07 -18.37
CA ARG A 454 9.46 20.31 -18.51
C ARG A 454 10.37 20.23 -19.74
N VAL A 455 10.29 21.23 -20.61
CA VAL A 455 11.09 21.34 -21.84
C VAL A 455 11.89 22.63 -21.78
N SER A 456 13.21 22.53 -21.92
CA SER A 456 14.07 23.70 -22.04
C SER A 456 13.95 24.30 -23.44
N SER A 457 14.00 25.62 -23.55
CA SER A 457 14.08 26.30 -24.84
C SER A 457 15.30 25.79 -25.63
N PRO A 458 15.15 25.53 -26.94
CA PRO A 458 16.28 25.27 -27.83
C PRO A 458 17.35 26.36 -27.68
N ARG A 459 18.62 25.94 -27.68
CA ARG A 459 19.75 26.89 -27.62
C ARG A 459 19.80 27.68 -28.92
N ILE A 460 19.93 29.00 -28.80
CA ILE A 460 20.19 29.90 -29.92
C ILE A 460 21.63 29.64 -30.38
N CYS A 461 21.80 29.10 -31.59
CA CYS A 461 23.09 28.65 -32.09
C CYS A 461 23.79 29.68 -32.97
N VAL A 462 23.12 30.78 -33.35
CA VAL A 462 23.64 31.74 -34.34
C VAL A 462 23.41 33.19 -33.89
N GLN A 463 24.48 33.99 -33.89
CA GLN A 463 24.41 35.46 -33.80
C GLN A 463 23.81 36.02 -35.09
N VAL A 464 22.49 36.03 -35.18
CA VAL A 464 21.77 36.71 -36.25
C VAL A 464 21.41 38.10 -35.75
N LYS A 465 22.06 39.15 -36.28
CA LYS A 465 21.82 40.56 -35.86
C LYS A 465 20.33 40.94 -35.79
N ARG A 466 19.52 40.42 -36.71
CA ARG A 466 18.07 40.62 -36.72
C ARG A 466 17.32 39.92 -35.59
N PHE A 467 17.81 38.82 -35.04
CA PHE A 467 17.13 38.11 -33.95
C PHE A 467 17.36 38.79 -32.60
N GLU A 468 18.58 39.28 -32.35
CA GLU A 468 18.93 40.00 -31.13
C GLU A 468 18.09 41.27 -30.95
N GLU A 469 17.81 42.00 -32.04
CA GLU A 469 16.95 43.21 -32.04
C GLU A 469 15.49 42.94 -31.67
N TYR A 470 14.97 41.73 -31.93
CA TYR A 470 13.57 41.36 -31.65
C TYR A 470 13.45 40.27 -30.59
N GLN A 471 14.52 39.98 -29.84
CA GLN A 471 14.53 38.87 -28.89
C GLN A 471 13.45 39.03 -27.83
N GLU A 472 13.31 40.22 -27.24
CA GLU A 472 12.29 40.50 -26.23
C GLU A 472 10.87 40.34 -26.78
N LEU A 473 10.62 40.78 -28.01
CA LEU A 473 9.31 40.65 -28.68
C LEU A 473 8.98 39.20 -29.06
N LEU A 474 9.97 38.40 -29.44
CA LEU A 474 9.81 37.00 -29.84
C LEU A 474 9.87 36.02 -28.65
N GLN A 475 10.37 36.44 -27.49
CA GLN A 475 10.52 35.60 -26.30
C GLN A 475 9.18 34.96 -25.86
N PRO A 476 8.05 35.68 -25.79
CA PRO A 476 6.76 35.06 -25.46
C PRO A 476 6.32 33.98 -26.46
N LEU A 477 6.66 34.15 -27.75
CA LEU A 477 6.37 33.16 -28.78
C LEU A 477 7.26 31.92 -28.65
N ILE A 478 8.55 32.09 -28.30
CA ILE A 478 9.49 30.99 -28.01
C ILE A 478 9.00 30.18 -26.81
N GLU A 479 8.61 30.85 -25.73
CA GLU A 479 8.06 30.20 -24.53
C GLU A 479 6.78 29.43 -24.83
N PHE A 480 5.86 30.02 -25.60
CA PHE A 480 4.66 29.33 -26.07
C PHE A 480 4.99 28.08 -26.89
N LEU A 481 5.96 28.18 -27.81
CA LEU A 481 6.39 27.04 -28.62
C LEU A 481 7.02 25.93 -27.78
N CYS A 482 7.78 26.28 -26.74
CA CYS A 482 8.36 25.31 -25.81
C CYS A 482 7.30 24.63 -24.93
N ASP A 483 6.28 25.38 -24.50
CA ASP A 483 5.18 24.83 -23.70
C ASP A 483 4.23 23.98 -24.54
N ARG A 484 3.94 24.36 -25.80
CA ARG A 484 2.87 23.75 -26.60
C ARG A 484 3.35 22.86 -27.74
N GLY A 485 4.58 23.03 -28.20
CA GLY A 485 5.14 22.30 -29.35
C GLY A 485 4.46 22.63 -30.69
N ARG A 486 3.68 23.72 -30.74
CA ARG A 486 2.96 24.20 -31.93
C ARG A 486 2.84 25.73 -31.90
N LEU A 487 2.49 26.32 -33.04
CA LEU A 487 2.21 27.76 -33.13
C LEU A 487 0.88 28.12 -32.45
N PRO A 488 0.77 29.34 -31.88
CA PRO A 488 -0.48 29.84 -31.31
C PRO A 488 -1.54 30.06 -32.39
N VAL A 489 -2.81 29.93 -32.01
CA VAL A 489 -3.97 30.14 -32.88
C VAL A 489 -4.92 31.16 -32.24
N GLY A 490 -5.32 32.18 -33.00
CA GLY A 490 -6.22 33.21 -32.50
C GLY A 490 -5.58 34.01 -31.37
N SER A 491 -6.29 34.14 -30.24
CA SER A 491 -5.88 34.93 -29.07
C SER A 491 -5.14 34.14 -27.98
N GLU A 492 -4.56 32.97 -28.29
CA GLU A 492 -3.82 32.16 -27.32
C GLU A 492 -2.56 32.83 -26.78
N LEU A 493 -1.97 33.76 -27.55
CA LEU A 493 -0.82 34.55 -27.14
C LEU A 493 -1.24 36.04 -27.09
N PRO A 494 -1.21 36.71 -25.93
CA PRO A 494 -1.63 38.12 -25.83
C PRO A 494 -0.86 39.05 -26.78
N GLN A 495 0.44 38.80 -26.95
CA GLN A 495 1.35 39.59 -27.80
C GLN A 495 1.19 39.32 -29.31
N THR A 496 0.17 38.55 -29.73
CA THR A 496 -0.03 38.19 -31.15
C THR A 496 -0.10 39.44 -32.04
N SER A 497 -0.85 40.47 -31.63
CA SER A 497 -1.01 41.69 -32.43
C SER A 497 0.30 42.48 -32.60
N GLU A 498 1.15 42.52 -31.57
CA GLU A 498 2.44 43.20 -31.61
C GLU A 498 3.43 42.46 -32.53
N ILE A 499 3.46 41.13 -32.44
CA ILE A 499 4.31 40.29 -33.30
C ILE A 499 3.83 40.36 -34.75
N GLU A 500 2.51 40.38 -34.99
CA GLU A 500 1.96 40.50 -36.34
C GLU A 500 2.17 41.88 -36.95
N ALA A 501 2.20 42.95 -36.14
CA ALA A 501 2.51 44.29 -36.63
C ALA A 501 3.90 44.35 -37.27
N GLU A 502 4.91 43.70 -36.67
CA GLU A 502 6.28 43.75 -37.19
C GLU A 502 6.60 42.67 -38.23
N PHE A 503 6.14 41.43 -38.02
CA PHE A 503 6.48 40.31 -38.90
C PHE A 503 5.39 39.99 -39.93
N GLY A 504 4.23 40.65 -39.85
CA GLY A 504 3.04 40.43 -40.67
C GLY A 504 2.23 39.19 -40.30
N THR A 505 2.89 38.09 -39.93
CA THR A 505 2.21 36.85 -39.47
C THR A 505 3.07 36.10 -38.46
N ILE A 506 2.45 35.36 -37.53
CA ILE A 506 3.14 34.47 -36.59
C ILE A 506 4.05 33.44 -37.30
N LYS A 507 3.65 32.92 -38.47
CA LYS A 507 4.48 31.99 -39.25
C LYS A 507 5.78 32.62 -39.73
N ARG A 508 5.76 33.91 -40.08
CA ARG A 508 6.96 34.65 -40.49
C ARG A 508 7.86 34.93 -39.29
N ALA A 509 7.29 35.32 -38.15
CA ALA A 509 8.02 35.45 -36.89
C ALA A 509 8.72 34.13 -36.50
N PHE A 510 8.01 33.01 -36.61
CA PHE A 510 8.58 31.69 -36.36
C PHE A 510 9.71 31.32 -37.33
N LYS A 511 9.62 31.73 -38.61
CA LYS A 511 10.70 31.52 -39.58
C LYS A 511 11.99 32.25 -39.17
N VAL A 512 11.88 33.43 -38.55
CA VAL A 512 13.03 34.16 -37.99
C VAL A 512 13.62 33.41 -36.79
N ILE A 513 12.78 32.89 -35.88
CA ILE A 513 13.23 32.03 -34.77
C ILE A 513 13.98 30.80 -35.31
N MET A 514 13.45 30.12 -36.34
CA MET A 514 14.09 28.97 -36.97
C MET A 514 15.43 29.28 -37.65
N GLN A 515 15.67 30.52 -38.06
CA GLN A 515 16.97 30.93 -38.60
C GLN A 515 18.03 31.11 -37.52
N ALA A 516 17.60 31.42 -36.29
CA ALA A 516 18.49 31.62 -35.13
C ALA A 516 18.66 30.35 -34.26
N THR A 517 17.81 29.34 -34.45
CA THR A 517 17.75 28.12 -33.63
C THR A 517 17.85 26.86 -34.49
N ASN A 518 18.16 25.71 -33.87
CA ASN A 518 18.23 24.43 -34.59
C ASN A 518 16.82 23.86 -34.84
N SER A 519 16.48 23.57 -36.10
CA SER A 519 15.17 23.01 -36.48
C SER A 519 14.88 21.63 -35.86
N GLN A 520 15.91 20.79 -35.68
CA GLN A 520 15.76 19.46 -35.08
C GLN A 520 15.36 19.54 -33.60
N GLU A 521 15.77 20.60 -32.90
CA GLU A 521 15.40 20.79 -31.50
C GLU A 521 13.91 21.12 -31.37
N TRP A 522 13.35 21.91 -32.28
CA TRP A 522 11.91 22.19 -32.31
C TRP A 522 11.06 20.96 -32.64
N GLU A 523 11.56 20.07 -33.50
CA GLU A 523 10.90 18.79 -33.78
C GLU A 523 10.88 17.91 -32.53
N LYS A 524 11.99 17.84 -31.78
CA LYS A 524 12.03 17.14 -30.47
C LYS A 524 11.04 17.73 -29.46
N VAL A 525 10.90 19.06 -29.42
CA VAL A 525 9.88 19.71 -28.56
C VAL A 525 8.47 19.26 -28.97
N ALA A 526 8.14 19.31 -30.26
CA ALA A 526 6.84 18.89 -30.76
C ALA A 526 6.57 17.40 -30.52
N ASP A 527 7.56 16.54 -30.73
CA ASP A 527 7.50 15.10 -30.48
C ASP A 527 7.24 14.80 -29.00
N ARG A 528 7.93 15.51 -28.11
CA ARG A 528 7.74 15.37 -26.66
C ARG A 528 6.35 15.79 -26.22
N ARG A 529 5.80 16.87 -26.79
CA ARG A 529 4.42 17.30 -26.54
C ARG A 529 3.40 16.32 -27.09
N ARG A 530 3.66 15.70 -28.24
CA ARG A 530 2.86 14.58 -28.74
C ARG A 530 2.88 13.43 -27.74
N GLN A 531 4.05 13.02 -27.26
CA GLN A 531 4.17 11.95 -26.26
C GLN A 531 3.40 12.27 -24.97
N ASP A 532 3.52 13.47 -24.43
CA ASP A 532 2.77 13.91 -23.24
C ASP A 532 1.25 13.77 -23.42
N LEU A 533 0.74 14.23 -24.57
CA LEU A 533 -0.69 14.10 -24.90
C LEU A 533 -1.11 12.65 -25.12
N LEU A 534 -0.25 11.81 -25.69
CA LEU A 534 -0.53 10.37 -25.84
C LEU A 534 -0.62 9.68 -24.48
N VAL A 535 0.30 9.98 -23.55
CA VAL A 535 0.26 9.46 -22.18
C VAL A 535 -1.08 9.85 -21.51
N TYR A 536 -1.45 11.12 -21.59
CA TYR A 536 -2.73 11.61 -21.07
C TYR A 536 -3.95 10.90 -21.70
N LEU A 537 -4.02 10.82 -23.03
CA LEU A 537 -5.14 10.18 -23.73
C LEU A 537 -5.22 8.66 -23.50
N ALA A 538 -4.07 7.99 -23.34
CA ALA A 538 -3.98 6.58 -23.03
C ALA A 538 -4.53 6.31 -21.62
N LEU A 539 -4.08 7.10 -20.64
CA LEU A 539 -4.52 6.99 -19.24
C LEU A 539 -5.98 7.39 -19.03
N SER A 540 -6.50 8.32 -19.85
CA SER A 540 -7.93 8.68 -19.83
C SER A 540 -8.86 7.52 -20.20
N GLN A 541 -8.34 6.42 -20.78
CA GLN A 541 -9.12 5.23 -21.13
C GLN A 541 -9.52 4.37 -19.92
N PHE A 542 -8.82 4.47 -18.78
CA PHE A 542 -9.16 3.71 -17.56
C PHE A 542 -10.44 4.20 -16.87
N GLY A 543 -10.86 5.43 -17.16
CA GLY A 543 -12.17 5.96 -16.77
C GLY A 543 -13.06 6.09 -18.00
N LYS A 544 -13.59 7.30 -18.22
CA LYS A 544 -14.31 7.66 -19.43
C LYS A 544 -13.46 8.62 -20.24
N ARG A 545 -12.97 8.18 -21.40
CA ARG A 545 -12.20 9.05 -22.28
C ARG A 545 -13.06 10.28 -22.65
N PRO A 546 -12.54 11.51 -22.44
CA PRO A 546 -13.34 12.73 -22.62
C PRO A 546 -13.74 12.88 -24.08
N LYS A 547 -14.95 13.39 -24.35
CA LYS A 547 -15.33 13.75 -25.72
C LYS A 547 -14.56 15.00 -26.12
N LEU A 548 -14.46 15.23 -27.43
CA LEU A 548 -13.84 16.45 -27.93
C LEU A 548 -14.52 17.71 -27.34
N SER A 549 -15.83 17.70 -27.09
CA SER A 549 -16.56 18.82 -26.46
C SER A 549 -16.02 19.19 -25.09
N ASP A 550 -15.63 18.18 -24.31
CA ASP A 550 -15.34 18.27 -22.87
C ASP A 550 -13.93 18.85 -22.64
N LEU A 551 -13.08 18.82 -23.66
CA LEU A 551 -11.73 19.39 -23.64
C LEU A 551 -11.76 20.93 -23.76
N SER A 552 -10.82 21.61 -23.11
CA SER A 552 -10.63 23.05 -23.29
C SER A 552 -10.23 23.43 -24.72
N ALA A 553 -10.48 24.69 -25.10
CA ALA A 553 -10.06 25.23 -26.40
C ALA A 553 -8.55 25.05 -26.64
N GLN A 554 -7.76 25.25 -25.59
CA GLN A 554 -6.30 25.09 -25.62
C GLN A 554 -5.88 23.64 -25.97
N VAL A 555 -6.46 22.64 -25.29
CA VAL A 555 -6.17 21.21 -25.56
C VAL A 555 -6.69 20.79 -26.94
N LYS A 556 -7.87 21.28 -27.35
CA LYS A 556 -8.41 21.07 -28.71
C LYS A 556 -7.43 21.54 -29.78
N ASN A 557 -6.87 22.73 -29.60
CA ASN A 557 -5.88 23.32 -30.51
C ASN A 557 -4.57 22.53 -30.52
N ASP A 558 -4.12 22.02 -29.37
CA ASP A 558 -2.93 21.14 -29.31
C ASP A 558 -3.14 19.87 -30.12
N ILE A 559 -4.26 19.19 -29.90
CA ILE A 559 -4.56 17.94 -30.59
C ILE A 559 -4.65 18.17 -32.10
N LYS A 560 -5.30 19.25 -32.52
CA LYS A 560 -5.38 19.62 -33.94
C LYS A 560 -4.01 19.98 -34.51
N GLY A 561 -3.20 20.76 -33.79
CA GLY A 561 -1.88 21.20 -34.24
C GLY A 561 -0.84 20.08 -34.30
N LEU A 562 -0.89 19.13 -33.37
CA LEU A 562 0.13 18.08 -33.23
C LEU A 562 -0.25 16.76 -33.91
N PHE A 563 -1.55 16.42 -34.00
CA PHE A 563 -2.02 15.16 -34.57
C PHE A 563 -2.96 15.33 -35.77
N GLY A 564 -3.40 16.56 -36.05
CA GLY A 564 -4.38 16.87 -37.09
C GLY A 564 -5.84 16.60 -36.67
N SER A 565 -6.11 15.47 -36.00
CA SER A 565 -7.45 15.14 -35.51
C SER A 565 -7.45 14.39 -34.18
N TYR A 566 -8.52 14.59 -33.41
CA TYR A 566 -8.76 13.88 -32.15
C TYR A 566 -8.82 12.37 -32.33
N LYS A 567 -9.46 11.90 -33.41
CA LYS A 567 -9.55 10.47 -33.73
C LYS A 567 -8.18 9.83 -33.95
N LYS A 568 -7.27 10.52 -34.64
CA LYS A 568 -5.91 10.03 -34.87
C LYS A 568 -5.11 9.99 -33.57
N ALA A 569 -5.22 11.02 -32.73
CA ALA A 569 -4.56 11.05 -31.42
C ALA A 569 -5.02 9.89 -30.52
N CYS A 570 -6.33 9.62 -30.46
CA CYS A 570 -6.89 8.50 -29.71
C CYS A 570 -6.40 7.14 -30.22
N ALA A 571 -6.39 6.94 -31.55
CA ALA A 571 -5.92 5.68 -32.13
C ALA A 571 -4.44 5.39 -31.79
N LEU A 572 -3.59 6.42 -31.80
CA LEU A 572 -2.19 6.29 -31.38
C LEU A 572 -2.04 6.02 -29.88
N ALA A 573 -2.87 6.65 -29.05
CA ALA A 573 -2.90 6.42 -27.61
C ALA A 573 -3.36 4.99 -27.28
N ASP A 574 -4.33 4.46 -28.03
CA ASP A 574 -4.79 3.07 -27.90
C ASP A 574 -3.69 2.08 -28.24
N VAL A 575 -2.96 2.30 -29.35
CA VAL A 575 -1.80 1.47 -29.70
C VAL A 575 -0.76 1.47 -28.58
N MET A 576 -0.43 2.64 -28.02
CA MET A 576 0.50 2.76 -26.89
C MET A 576 0.00 1.97 -25.66
N LEU A 577 -1.29 2.06 -25.34
CA LEU A 577 -1.89 1.34 -24.22
C LEU A 577 -1.89 -0.18 -24.43
N TYR A 578 -2.19 -0.65 -25.65
CA TYR A 578 -2.13 -2.08 -25.97
C TYR A 578 -0.70 -2.63 -25.89
N SER A 579 0.30 -1.87 -26.35
CA SER A 579 1.71 -2.26 -26.23
C SER A 579 2.17 -2.43 -24.79
N MET A 580 1.62 -1.66 -23.84
CA MET A 580 1.92 -1.77 -22.41
C MET A 580 1.50 -3.12 -21.80
N GLY A 581 0.52 -3.81 -22.38
CA GLY A 581 0.11 -5.15 -21.95
C GLY A 581 1.16 -6.25 -22.20
N ASN A 582 2.21 -5.96 -22.98
CA ASN A 582 3.31 -6.89 -23.23
C ASN A 582 4.49 -6.63 -22.26
N PRO A 583 4.79 -7.54 -21.32
CA PRO A 583 5.87 -7.35 -20.36
C PRO A 583 7.25 -7.25 -21.02
N ASP A 584 7.46 -7.86 -22.19
CA ASP A 584 8.74 -7.82 -22.89
C ASP A 584 9.05 -6.41 -23.43
N ILE A 585 8.03 -5.67 -23.88
CA ILE A 585 8.19 -4.28 -24.33
C ILE A 585 8.59 -3.39 -23.15
N ILE A 586 7.95 -3.55 -21.99
CA ILE A 586 8.32 -2.80 -20.78
C ILE A 586 9.72 -3.17 -20.31
N ALA A 587 10.11 -4.44 -20.44
CA ALA A 587 11.47 -4.89 -20.15
C ALA A 587 12.51 -4.21 -21.06
N GLU A 588 12.23 -4.13 -22.36
CA GLU A 588 13.07 -3.47 -23.36
C GLU A 588 13.21 -1.96 -23.06
N CYS A 589 12.09 -1.26 -22.79
CA CYS A 589 12.12 0.14 -22.36
C CYS A 589 12.97 0.33 -21.10
N CYS A 590 12.86 -0.56 -20.11
CA CYS A 590 13.66 -0.50 -18.89
C CYS A 590 15.16 -0.71 -19.16
N TYR A 591 15.50 -1.61 -20.09
CA TYR A 591 16.88 -1.94 -20.45
C TYR A 591 17.57 -0.80 -21.21
N HIS A 592 16.85 -0.22 -22.18
CA HIS A 592 17.33 0.89 -23.01
C HIS A 592 17.22 2.27 -22.34
N SER A 593 16.59 2.36 -21.16
CA SER A 593 16.57 3.62 -20.41
C SER A 593 17.99 4.12 -20.14
N GLU A 594 18.26 5.36 -20.58
CA GLU A 594 19.47 6.12 -20.26
C GLU A 594 19.41 6.71 -18.85
N ILE A 595 18.22 6.77 -18.27
CA ILE A 595 17.92 7.39 -17.00
C ILE A 595 17.56 6.31 -15.97
N GLY A 596 18.18 6.36 -14.80
CA GLY A 596 17.92 5.46 -13.68
C GLY A 596 18.90 4.29 -13.55
N GLN A 597 18.90 3.70 -12.36
CA GLN A 597 19.76 2.58 -12.02
C GLN A 597 19.12 1.26 -12.48
N LYS A 598 19.77 0.61 -13.45
CA LYS A 598 19.36 -0.70 -13.97
C LYS A 598 19.83 -1.83 -13.05
N ARG A 599 18.92 -2.72 -12.68
CA ARG A 599 19.17 -3.95 -11.91
C ARG A 599 18.59 -5.15 -12.64
N PRO A 600 19.02 -6.40 -12.33
CA PRO A 600 18.64 -7.59 -13.12
C PRO A 600 17.14 -7.79 -13.34
N ASN A 601 16.28 -7.34 -12.41
CA ASN A 601 14.84 -7.52 -12.48
C ASN A 601 14.06 -6.19 -12.35
N SER A 602 14.72 -5.04 -12.42
CA SER A 602 14.05 -3.74 -12.19
C SER A 602 14.85 -2.53 -12.65
N LEU A 603 14.15 -1.49 -13.08
CA LEU A 603 14.69 -0.13 -13.25
C LEU A 603 14.25 0.74 -12.06
N TRP A 604 15.19 1.51 -11.51
CA TRP A 604 14.95 2.42 -10.39
C TRP A 604 15.27 3.84 -10.82
N VAL A 605 14.33 4.76 -10.63
CA VAL A 605 14.45 6.16 -11.05
C VAL A 605 14.02 7.07 -9.92
N HIS A 606 14.61 8.25 -9.83
CA HIS A 606 14.10 9.30 -8.97
C HIS A 606 12.83 9.92 -9.57
N ILE A 607 11.89 10.34 -8.73
CA ILE A 607 10.61 10.89 -9.18
C ILE A 607 10.77 12.10 -10.12
N SER A 608 11.80 12.91 -9.92
CA SER A 608 12.14 14.05 -10.78
C SER A 608 12.50 13.66 -12.22
N ALA A 609 12.84 12.40 -12.45
CA ALA A 609 13.25 11.88 -13.74
C ALA A 609 12.08 11.25 -14.53
N LEU A 610 10.92 11.04 -13.88
CA LEU A 610 9.76 10.36 -14.46
C LEU A 610 9.29 11.01 -15.77
N GLU A 611 9.22 12.34 -15.81
CA GLU A 611 8.82 13.10 -17.00
C GLU A 611 9.79 12.96 -18.19
N LYS A 612 11.00 12.42 -17.97
CA LYS A 612 12.04 12.22 -18.97
C LYS A 612 12.19 10.78 -19.42
N LEU A 613 11.43 9.85 -18.83
CA LEU A 613 11.42 8.46 -19.24
C LEU A 613 10.64 8.27 -20.54
N ASP A 614 10.83 7.09 -21.12
CA ASP A 614 10.02 6.61 -22.24
C ASP A 614 8.51 6.74 -21.94
N PRO A 615 7.70 7.20 -22.91
CA PRO A 615 6.25 7.35 -22.75
C PRO A 615 5.55 6.09 -22.23
N LEU A 616 5.99 4.88 -22.62
CA LEU A 616 5.41 3.64 -22.14
C LEU A 616 5.66 3.41 -20.65
N LEU A 617 6.85 3.77 -20.14
CA LEU A 617 7.14 3.70 -18.70
C LEU A 617 6.30 4.73 -17.92
N ARG A 618 6.05 5.90 -18.53
CA ARG A 618 5.17 6.93 -17.95
C ARG A 618 3.70 6.49 -17.91
N VAL A 619 3.21 5.83 -18.96
CA VAL A 619 1.88 5.18 -18.96
C VAL A 619 1.84 4.09 -17.91
N TYR A 620 2.85 3.22 -17.84
CA TYR A 620 2.91 2.12 -16.87
C TYR A 620 2.84 2.60 -15.42
N GLU A 621 3.60 3.66 -15.07
CA GLU A 621 3.50 4.31 -13.77
C GLU A 621 2.15 5.00 -13.57
N GLY A 622 1.67 5.68 -14.61
CA GLY A 622 0.39 6.38 -14.63
C GLY A 622 -0.81 5.48 -14.35
N CYS A 623 -0.80 4.22 -14.80
CA CYS A 623 -1.85 3.24 -14.50
C CYS A 623 -2.04 3.05 -12.98
N ALA A 624 -0.93 2.97 -12.25
CA ALA A 624 -0.96 2.82 -10.80
C ALA A 624 -1.35 4.13 -10.11
N HIS A 625 -0.71 5.22 -10.52
CA HIS A 625 -0.89 6.53 -9.92
C HIS A 625 -2.30 7.11 -10.13
N GLN A 626 -2.91 6.91 -11.30
CA GLN A 626 -4.27 7.39 -11.58
C GLN A 626 -5.34 6.63 -10.79
N THR A 627 -5.08 5.37 -10.46
CA THR A 627 -6.05 4.52 -9.77
C THR A 627 -5.89 4.61 -8.25
N ILE A 628 -4.64 4.54 -7.77
CA ILE A 628 -4.29 4.44 -6.35
C ILE A 628 -3.62 5.71 -5.83
N GLY A 629 -2.84 6.40 -6.66
CA GLY A 629 -1.95 7.47 -6.23
C GLY A 629 -0.56 6.97 -5.82
N ARG A 630 0.35 7.91 -5.59
CA ARG A 630 1.72 7.66 -5.10
C ARG A 630 1.77 7.61 -3.58
N LEU A 631 2.90 7.16 -3.05
CA LEU A 631 3.23 7.34 -1.64
C LEU A 631 3.66 8.80 -1.41
N GLU A 632 3.19 9.44 -0.33
CA GLU A 632 3.63 10.80 0.03
C GLU A 632 5.15 10.84 0.16
N GLY A 633 5.77 11.86 -0.43
CA GLY A 633 7.22 12.03 -0.41
C GLY A 633 7.99 11.04 -1.28
N THR A 634 7.32 10.23 -2.13
CA THR A 634 7.98 9.26 -3.03
C THR A 634 9.25 9.83 -3.63
N THR A 635 10.37 9.19 -3.30
CA THR A 635 11.69 9.60 -3.77
C THR A 635 12.08 8.80 -5.00
N LEU A 636 11.94 7.47 -4.92
CA LEU A 636 12.27 6.56 -6.02
C LEU A 636 11.05 5.76 -6.46
N ILE A 637 10.99 5.51 -7.77
CA ILE A 637 10.03 4.64 -8.43
C ILE A 637 10.80 3.43 -8.96
N LYS A 638 10.33 2.24 -8.58
CA LYS A 638 10.87 0.96 -9.04
C LYS A 638 9.89 0.30 -10.01
N PHE A 639 10.31 0.18 -11.26
CA PHE A 639 9.67 -0.61 -12.30
C PHE A 639 10.14 -2.05 -12.20
N HIS A 640 9.21 -3.00 -12.09
CA HIS A 640 9.55 -4.42 -12.09
C HIS A 640 9.45 -4.98 -13.50
N ILE A 641 10.48 -5.71 -13.93
CA ILE A 641 10.58 -6.21 -15.31
C ILE A 641 9.80 -7.52 -15.48
N LYS A 642 9.82 -8.40 -14.47
CA LYS A 642 9.26 -9.76 -14.55
C LYS A 642 7.83 -9.88 -14.06
N THR A 643 7.35 -8.91 -13.29
CA THR A 643 6.03 -8.94 -12.66
C THR A 643 5.35 -7.62 -12.93
N PRO A 644 4.03 -7.60 -13.24
CA PRO A 644 3.25 -6.38 -13.47
C PRO A 644 3.04 -5.64 -12.15
N LYS A 645 4.10 -4.97 -11.67
CA LYS A 645 4.18 -4.38 -10.34
C LYS A 645 4.95 -3.09 -10.43
N ILE A 646 4.52 -2.10 -9.65
CA ILE A 646 5.27 -0.89 -9.39
C ILE A 646 5.54 -0.75 -7.90
N THR A 647 6.60 -0.04 -7.53
CA THR A 647 6.92 0.21 -6.13
C THR A 647 7.43 1.62 -5.94
N TYR A 648 6.82 2.33 -5.01
CA TYR A 648 7.23 3.64 -4.54
C TYR A 648 8.04 3.50 -3.26
N LEU A 649 9.14 4.26 -3.18
CA LEU A 649 10.09 4.20 -2.08
C LEU A 649 10.32 5.61 -1.53
N PHE A 650 10.20 5.77 -0.22
CA PHE A 650 10.37 7.04 0.46
C PHE A 650 11.67 7.07 1.26
N TYR A 651 12.55 7.99 0.87
CA TYR A 651 13.82 8.32 1.51
C TYR A 651 13.76 9.81 1.93
N PRO A 652 13.35 10.14 3.16
CA PRO A 652 13.12 11.52 3.58
C PRO A 652 14.37 12.41 3.44
N ASP A 653 15.55 11.84 3.72
CA ASP A 653 16.83 12.56 3.73
C ASP A 653 17.63 12.37 2.44
N PHE A 654 16.98 12.15 1.29
CA PHE A 654 17.66 11.81 0.04
C PHE A 654 18.72 12.83 -0.39
N ASP A 655 18.45 14.12 -0.24
CA ASP A 655 19.41 15.17 -0.65
C ASP A 655 20.48 15.47 0.42
N THR A 656 20.13 15.31 1.69
CA THR A 656 20.96 15.73 2.83
C THR A 656 21.88 14.63 3.33
N ASN A 657 21.40 13.38 3.38
CA ASN A 657 22.17 12.22 3.83
C ASN A 657 22.87 11.55 2.63
N PRO A 658 24.19 11.28 2.68
CA PRO A 658 24.91 10.57 1.62
C PRO A 658 24.35 9.15 1.37
N HIS A 659 23.90 8.46 2.43
CA HIS A 659 23.32 7.11 2.40
C HIS A 659 21.97 7.09 3.12
N PRO A 660 20.93 7.67 2.49
CA PRO A 660 19.62 7.78 3.13
C PRO A 660 19.04 6.38 3.36
N VAL A 661 18.35 6.24 4.49
CA VAL A 661 17.69 5.00 4.89
C VAL A 661 16.27 5.00 4.31
N LEU A 662 15.85 3.86 3.76
CA LEU A 662 14.48 3.66 3.30
C LEU A 662 13.55 3.71 4.50
N GLN A 663 12.61 4.66 4.53
CA GLN A 663 11.64 4.75 5.62
C GLN A 663 10.41 3.89 5.33
N THR A 664 9.85 4.05 4.13
CA THR A 664 8.60 3.39 3.75
C THR A 664 8.65 2.92 2.30
N LYS A 665 8.09 1.74 2.07
CA LYS A 665 7.88 1.14 0.76
C LYS A 665 6.40 0.88 0.55
N MET A 666 5.89 1.28 -0.61
CA MET A 666 4.54 0.98 -1.09
C MET A 666 4.66 0.22 -2.41
N ALA A 667 4.03 -0.94 -2.52
CA ALA A 667 4.13 -1.82 -3.67
C ALA A 667 2.73 -2.16 -4.20
N ILE A 668 2.46 -1.87 -5.48
CA ILE A 668 1.15 -2.05 -6.12
C ILE A 668 1.27 -3.14 -7.19
N ASP A 669 0.51 -4.23 -7.07
CA ASP A 669 0.34 -5.20 -8.16
C ASP A 669 -0.71 -4.65 -9.13
N LEU A 670 -0.35 -4.52 -10.42
CA LEU A 670 -1.19 -3.85 -11.40
C LEU A 670 -2.34 -4.73 -11.91
N ARG A 671 -2.36 -6.02 -11.57
CA ARG A 671 -3.42 -6.94 -12.03
C ARG A 671 -4.67 -6.88 -11.17
N ASP A 672 -4.47 -6.81 -9.86
CA ASP A 672 -5.55 -6.81 -8.85
C ASP A 672 -5.56 -5.55 -8.00
N LEU A 673 -4.65 -4.61 -8.28
CA LEU A 673 -4.48 -3.34 -7.59
C LEU A 673 -4.16 -3.48 -6.10
N GLN A 674 -3.74 -4.67 -5.65
CA GLN A 674 -3.39 -4.90 -4.25
C GLN A 674 -2.16 -4.09 -3.86
N VAL A 675 -2.31 -3.31 -2.80
CA VAL A 675 -1.26 -2.46 -2.25
C VAL A 675 -0.65 -3.13 -1.01
N SER A 676 0.68 -3.23 -0.97
CA SER A 676 1.41 -3.70 0.21
C SER A 676 2.38 -2.63 0.71
N TYR A 677 2.37 -2.43 2.03
CA TYR A 677 3.20 -1.45 2.72
C TYR A 677 4.26 -2.14 3.57
N ARG A 678 5.40 -1.48 3.71
CA ARG A 678 6.41 -1.87 4.68
C ARG A 678 7.19 -0.65 5.16
N SER A 679 7.15 -0.44 6.47
CA SER A 679 8.00 0.53 7.15
C SER A 679 9.28 -0.15 7.61
N TYR A 680 10.38 0.60 7.65
CA TYR A 680 11.68 0.11 8.07
C TYR A 680 12.22 0.99 9.20
N GLN A 681 12.82 0.36 10.20
CA GLN A 681 13.46 1.02 11.34
C GLN A 681 14.70 0.23 11.76
N GLY A 682 15.63 0.91 12.43
CA GLY A 682 16.83 0.32 13.01
C GLY A 682 17.90 -0.10 11.99
N ALA A 683 18.87 -0.89 12.44
CA ALA A 683 20.07 -1.22 11.67
C ALA A 683 19.81 -2.06 10.40
N ASN A 684 18.70 -2.79 10.34
CA ASN A 684 18.34 -3.61 9.18
C ASN A 684 17.61 -2.81 8.08
N ALA A 685 17.41 -1.51 8.28
CA ALA A 685 16.75 -0.67 7.30
C ALA A 685 17.63 -0.51 6.04
N PRO A 686 17.07 -0.70 4.82
CA PRO A 686 17.83 -0.61 3.59
C PRO A 686 18.41 0.79 3.37
N ILE A 687 19.64 0.90 2.87
CA ILE A 687 20.24 2.18 2.48
C ILE A 687 20.28 2.36 0.96
N LEU A 688 20.44 3.61 0.54
CA LEU A 688 20.73 3.95 -0.84
C LEU A 688 22.21 4.36 -0.99
N TYR A 689 22.83 3.98 -2.09
CA TYR A 689 24.18 4.39 -2.51
C TYR A 689 24.16 4.70 -4.02
N ALA A 690 25.21 5.36 -4.55
CA ALA A 690 25.27 5.78 -5.95
C ALA A 690 24.06 6.61 -6.39
N LYS A 691 23.78 7.69 -5.64
CA LYS A 691 22.56 8.50 -5.81
C LYS A 691 22.46 9.15 -7.20
N GLU A 692 23.59 9.49 -7.80
CA GLU A 692 23.69 10.04 -9.16
C GLU A 692 23.08 9.11 -10.21
N ALA A 693 23.10 7.79 -9.98
CA ALA A 693 22.53 6.82 -10.91
C ALA A 693 21.00 6.88 -11.01
N PHE A 694 20.30 7.47 -10.03
CA PHE A 694 18.84 7.54 -10.03
C PHE A 694 18.28 8.86 -10.61
N VAL A 695 19.11 9.90 -10.69
CA VAL A 695 18.71 11.26 -11.11
C VAL A 695 19.30 11.62 -12.48
N THR A 696 18.79 12.68 -13.09
CA THR A 696 19.34 13.19 -14.36
C THR A 696 20.51 14.17 -14.11
N PRO A 697 21.39 14.42 -15.11
CA PRO A 697 22.55 15.29 -14.94
C PRO A 697 22.24 16.74 -14.53
N ASP A 698 21.05 17.24 -14.85
CA ASP A 698 20.55 18.57 -14.46
C ASP A 698 19.96 18.62 -13.04
N TYR A 699 19.98 17.51 -12.29
CA TYR A 699 19.55 17.50 -10.90
C TYR A 699 20.50 18.35 -10.04
N PRO A 700 20.01 19.26 -9.16
CA PRO A 700 20.86 20.25 -8.48
C PRO A 700 22.07 19.68 -7.72
N SER A 701 21.94 18.49 -7.15
CA SER A 701 23.01 17.82 -6.39
C SER A 701 23.75 16.72 -7.18
N TYR A 702 23.55 16.60 -8.49
CA TYR A 702 24.11 15.52 -9.32
C TYR A 702 25.63 15.40 -9.18
N GLU A 703 26.37 16.49 -9.40
CA GLU A 703 27.84 16.46 -9.33
C GLU A 703 28.36 16.08 -7.95
N LYS A 704 27.66 16.51 -6.89
CA LYS A 704 27.99 16.20 -5.51
C LYS A 704 27.85 14.70 -5.24
N PHE A 705 26.79 14.07 -5.75
CA PHE A 705 26.58 12.63 -5.64
C PHE A 705 27.62 11.84 -6.46
N ALA A 706 27.86 12.24 -7.71
CA ALA A 706 28.83 11.57 -8.58
C ALA A 706 30.26 11.60 -8.01
N LYS A 707 30.68 12.73 -7.43
CA LYS A 707 31.98 12.87 -6.75
C LYS A 707 32.11 11.95 -5.55
N LEU A 708 31.05 11.84 -4.73
CA LEU A 708 31.03 10.94 -3.59
C LEU A 708 31.15 9.48 -4.03
N THR A 709 30.36 9.05 -5.01
CA THR A 709 30.39 7.67 -5.49
C THR A 709 31.70 7.29 -6.15
N CYS A 710 32.35 8.21 -6.87
CA CYS A 710 33.71 8.00 -7.35
C CYS A 710 34.70 7.78 -6.18
N GLN A 711 34.61 8.59 -5.11
CA GLN A 711 35.45 8.39 -3.93
C GLN A 711 35.20 7.05 -3.24
N GLU A 712 33.95 6.60 -3.15
CA GLU A 712 33.57 5.33 -2.53
C GLU A 712 34.06 4.12 -3.34
N GLN A 713 34.00 4.20 -4.67
CA GLN A 713 34.54 3.18 -5.58
C GLN A 713 36.07 3.10 -5.48
N ASP A 714 36.75 4.25 -5.51
CA ASP A 714 38.19 4.34 -5.31
C ASP A 714 38.63 3.71 -3.98
N TRP A 715 37.82 3.88 -2.94
CA TRP A 715 38.07 3.37 -1.59
C TRP A 715 37.72 1.88 -1.44
N GLY A 716 36.90 1.33 -2.35
CA GLY A 716 36.42 -0.05 -2.32
C GLY A 716 35.18 -0.30 -1.48
N LEU A 717 34.52 0.77 -1.03
CA LEU A 717 33.31 0.67 -0.21
C LEU A 717 32.12 0.06 -0.95
N LEU A 718 32.13 0.07 -2.29
CA LEU A 718 31.04 -0.42 -3.14
C LEU A 718 31.32 -1.76 -3.82
N ASP A 719 32.37 -2.49 -3.41
CA ASP A 719 32.76 -3.77 -4.00
C ASP A 719 31.73 -4.87 -3.70
N ASP A 720 31.41 -5.06 -2.41
CA ASP A 720 30.39 -6.00 -1.98
C ASP A 720 29.05 -5.30 -1.75
N LYS A 721 28.33 -5.10 -2.87
CA LYS A 721 26.98 -4.51 -2.88
C LYS A 721 25.95 -5.33 -2.08
N SER A 722 26.23 -6.59 -1.74
CA SER A 722 25.32 -7.43 -0.96
C SER A 722 25.46 -7.18 0.54
N ALA A 723 26.68 -6.95 1.02
CA ALA A 723 26.98 -6.64 2.42
C ALA A 723 26.46 -5.25 2.84
N ILE A 724 26.47 -4.27 1.93
CA ILE A 724 26.13 -2.87 2.24
C ILE A 724 24.65 -2.51 2.05
N GLN A 725 23.76 -3.49 1.87
CA GLN A 725 22.34 -3.20 1.58
C GLN A 725 21.58 -2.56 2.76
N THR A 726 22.07 -2.74 3.98
CA THR A 726 21.44 -2.27 5.22
C THR A 726 22.32 -1.27 5.93
N LEU A 727 21.72 -0.43 6.79
CA LEU A 727 22.46 0.56 7.58
C LEU A 727 23.56 -0.10 8.43
N GLY A 728 23.27 -1.20 9.11
CA GLY A 728 24.24 -1.94 9.91
C GLY A 728 25.38 -2.52 9.06
N GLY A 729 25.05 -3.10 7.91
CA GLY A 729 26.05 -3.60 6.96
C GLY A 729 26.95 -2.50 6.40
N TRP A 730 26.37 -1.32 6.13
CA TRP A 730 27.12 -0.16 5.67
C TRP A 730 28.08 0.40 6.73
N LEU A 731 27.60 0.56 7.97
CA LEU A 731 28.45 1.03 9.08
C LEU A 731 29.60 0.06 9.34
N LYS A 732 29.34 -1.25 9.25
CA LYS A 732 30.38 -2.28 9.35
C LYS A 732 31.40 -2.18 8.21
N CYS A 733 30.94 -1.98 6.98
CA CYS A 733 31.82 -1.79 5.83
C CYS A 733 32.74 -0.57 6.00
N LEU A 734 32.20 0.56 6.47
CA LEU A 734 32.98 1.77 6.78
C LEU A 734 34.04 1.49 7.84
N GLU A 735 33.68 0.77 8.90
CA GLU A 735 34.62 0.35 9.95
C GLU A 735 35.74 -0.56 9.42
N GLU A 736 35.40 -1.60 8.68
CA GLU A 736 36.36 -2.53 8.07
C GLU A 736 37.34 -1.82 7.11
N HIS A 737 36.92 -0.73 6.47
CA HIS A 737 37.75 0.06 5.54
C HIS A 737 38.39 1.30 6.18
N CYS A 738 38.30 1.45 7.51
CA CYS A 738 38.81 2.62 8.26
C CYS A 738 38.29 3.96 7.71
N ALA A 739 37.07 3.97 7.17
CA ALA A 739 36.45 5.10 6.50
C ALA A 739 35.35 5.73 7.37
N GLU A 740 35.18 7.03 7.25
CA GLU A 740 34.03 7.76 7.75
C GLU A 740 33.51 8.71 6.67
N ILE A 741 32.22 9.01 6.68
CA ILE A 741 31.63 9.99 5.75
C ILE A 741 31.24 11.23 6.52
N ARG A 742 31.78 12.37 6.10
CA ARG A 742 31.42 13.68 6.63
C ARG A 742 30.84 14.52 5.48
N GLY A 743 29.55 14.83 5.59
CA GLY A 743 28.81 15.43 4.47
C GLY A 743 28.69 14.46 3.30
N HIS A 744 29.34 14.76 2.18
CA HIS A 744 29.37 13.89 0.98
C HIS A 744 30.82 13.70 0.51
N ARG A 745 31.71 13.39 1.46
CA ARG A 745 33.13 13.08 1.21
C ARG A 745 33.60 11.99 2.16
N VAL A 746 34.48 11.14 1.67
CA VAL A 746 35.07 10.01 2.42
C VAL A 746 36.37 10.47 3.10
N TYR A 747 36.48 10.21 4.39
CA TYR A 747 37.64 10.52 5.23
C TYR A 747 38.14 9.27 5.95
N TRP A 748 39.37 9.33 6.46
CA TRP A 748 39.89 8.30 7.36
C TRP A 748 39.35 8.52 8.75
N ARG A 749 38.87 7.46 9.40
CA ARG A 749 38.49 7.47 10.81
C ARG A 749 39.67 7.94 11.68
N SER A 750 39.41 8.88 12.57
CA SER A 750 40.43 9.43 13.49
C SER A 750 40.90 8.43 14.55
N ASP A 751 40.08 7.41 14.84
CA ASP A 751 40.30 6.37 15.84
C ASP A 751 40.80 5.03 15.24
N ALA A 752 41.06 4.99 13.93
CA ALA A 752 41.49 3.76 13.26
C ALA A 752 42.96 3.40 13.56
N ASP A 753 43.25 2.10 13.64
CA ASP A 753 44.62 1.58 13.82
C ASP A 753 45.53 2.05 12.66
N PRO A 754 46.64 2.76 12.95
CA PRO A 754 47.61 3.21 11.93
C PRO A 754 48.10 2.10 10.99
N TYR A 755 48.20 0.85 11.47
CA TYR A 755 48.60 -0.29 10.65
C TYR A 755 47.51 -0.67 9.63
N GLN A 756 46.24 -0.74 10.07
CA GLN A 756 45.11 -1.03 9.18
C GLN A 756 44.92 0.08 8.13
N VAL A 757 45.07 1.35 8.53
CA VAL A 757 45.04 2.49 7.60
C VAL A 757 46.14 2.37 6.55
N LYS A 758 47.35 1.94 6.92
CA LYS A 758 48.46 1.73 5.96
C LYS A 758 48.15 0.62 4.96
N LEU A 759 47.55 -0.47 5.41
CA LEU A 759 47.12 -1.58 4.56
C LEU A 759 46.06 -1.14 3.54
N MET A 760 45.03 -0.40 4.01
CA MET A 760 43.97 0.12 3.15
C MET A 760 44.48 1.18 2.16
N LYS A 761 45.42 2.05 2.57
CA LYS A 761 46.10 2.98 1.65
C LYS A 761 46.86 2.25 0.55
N SER A 762 47.50 1.12 0.86
CA SER A 762 48.17 0.28 -0.14
C SER A 762 47.18 -0.36 -1.10
N ALA A 763 46.08 -0.93 -0.60
CA ALA A 763 45.01 -1.48 -1.43
C ALA A 763 44.41 -0.44 -2.38
N ARG A 764 44.17 0.79 -1.89
CA ARG A 764 43.69 1.91 -2.70
C ARG A 764 44.67 2.34 -3.80
N ARG A 765 45.97 2.36 -3.53
CA ARG A 765 46.99 2.66 -4.57
C ARG A 765 46.99 1.62 -5.68
N ASN A 766 46.76 0.35 -5.34
CA ASN A 766 46.69 -0.73 -6.33
C ASN A 766 45.40 -0.70 -7.17
N ARG A 767 44.35 0.00 -6.72
CA ARG A 767 43.07 0.16 -7.46
C ARG A 767 43.10 1.29 -8.49
N ARG A 768 43.94 2.30 -8.31
CA ARG A 768 44.06 3.40 -9.29
C ARG A 768 44.71 2.88 -10.58
N PRO A 769 44.09 3.08 -11.76
CA PRO A 769 44.73 2.72 -13.02
C PRO A 769 46.05 3.51 -13.17
N LYS A 770 47.08 2.84 -13.69
CA LYS A 770 48.45 3.37 -13.91
C LYS A 770 48.54 4.57 -14.89
N SER A 771 47.44 5.21 -15.26
CA SER A 771 47.37 6.28 -16.26
C SER A 771 47.09 7.69 -15.70
N GLN A 772 47.15 7.89 -14.37
CA GLN A 772 47.10 9.24 -13.76
C GLN A 772 48.23 9.45 -12.75
N SER A 773 49.45 9.06 -13.12
CA SER A 773 50.68 9.46 -12.43
C SER A 773 51.49 10.39 -13.32
N VAL A 774 50.96 11.57 -13.61
CA VAL A 774 51.76 12.72 -14.05
C VAL A 774 51.14 13.96 -13.38
N ASP A 775 52.00 14.63 -12.60
CA ASP A 775 51.91 15.96 -12.02
C ASP A 775 50.96 16.20 -10.82
N ASP A 776 51.48 15.92 -9.62
CA ASP A 776 51.32 16.81 -8.47
C ASP A 776 52.69 16.99 -7.79
N HIS A 777 53.52 17.81 -8.44
CA HIS A 777 54.71 18.41 -7.86
C HIS A 777 54.57 19.92 -7.88
N THR A 778 53.91 20.45 -6.84
CA THR A 778 54.20 21.76 -6.24
C THR A 778 54.03 21.54 -4.73
N GLY A 779 55.02 21.63 -3.84
CA GLY A 779 56.23 22.42 -3.90
C GLY A 779 55.97 23.82 -3.32
N THR A 780 55.63 23.89 -2.03
CA THR A 780 55.96 25.08 -1.21
C THR A 780 55.97 24.70 0.27
N GLU A 781 57.17 24.50 0.79
CA GLU A 781 57.52 24.80 2.18
C GLU A 781 57.24 26.29 2.44
N ASN A 782 56.67 26.60 3.60
CA ASN A 782 56.98 27.86 4.28
C ASN A 782 56.86 27.64 5.80
N GLN A 783 57.99 27.87 6.45
CA GLN A 783 58.22 27.86 7.88
C GLN A 783 57.50 29.02 8.58
N GLU A 784 57.14 28.76 9.84
CA GLU A 784 57.17 29.63 11.02
C GLU A 784 56.72 31.10 10.90
N THR A 785 55.70 31.46 11.71
CA THR A 785 55.83 32.42 12.83
C THR A 785 54.50 32.56 13.59
N THR A 786 54.45 32.02 14.81
CA THR A 786 53.77 32.65 15.98
C THR A 786 54.62 33.86 16.43
N PRO A 787 54.12 34.87 17.20
CA PRO A 787 53.07 34.87 18.24
C PRO A 787 52.07 36.06 18.05
N SER A 788 51.10 36.45 18.90
CA SER A 788 50.96 36.51 20.36
C SER A 788 49.53 36.92 20.76
N GLU A 789 49.10 36.44 21.94
CA GLU A 789 48.27 37.09 22.99
C GLU A 789 47.31 38.24 22.63
N GLU A 790 45.99 37.98 22.68
CA GLU A 790 45.07 38.36 23.78
C GLU A 790 43.72 37.64 23.61
#